data_AF-A0A0M8TE44-F1
#
_entry.id   AF-A0A0M8TE44-F1
#
_cell.length_a   1.000
_cell.length_b   1.000
_cell.length_c   1.000
_cell.angle_alpha   90.00
_cell.angle_beta   90.00
_cell.angle_gamma   90.00
#
_symmetry.space_group_name_H-M   'P 1'
#
loop_
_entity.id
_entity.type
_entity.pdbx_description
1 polymer ?
#
loop_
_entity_poly.entity_id
_entity_poly.type
_entity_poly.pdbx_seq_one_letter_code
_entity_poly.pdbx_strand_id
1 'polypeptide(L)'
;MPQLQGTAAAAVKAQRCDEMFKLPSNPTDPSKLPWAKGDAVRPETDWDSYGFPNQRQAMDGLSLPDDPAARDKILAKLDKPYKSYPEGTPDRVYATYKDYLKRNGNTDTKYGGFGNWLTEAYIEVYGRQPRGEAFHGKVVKDLGLTGPDWICEETVTVTDPETGETYQRRYDAFNKVTKEAVEIKSGGNHDTSQAPKDRAFLKDPKFKDYKLRYAFGQPQSEDTVKYTDGLKKLGGQGRVTTYEHVSTPEPEFQPGKYTAQDTAKSIGRGADVIRQSPPTPADMKRQLDRIRAADPEGMRVRGPGGVDFSTLELRYVGKPVKGQGLNYSFSANKVDESSGLGYGGQQKAELISDSFFTWLALTPEKFWVNLNPDQPDKIMDKTFGKTDAGRVLLQADLEMKHDYAKDMDPRTGIGKQLFDKLKAENIPCTHGVRNWIVPKPAEVREQNGGLYILDAPLKVNSVPQEVKTPSPNGPCNLTDAQHKRVTELMDTMIVPDIEKKVNTDARYADLRAVYNARVAAEWIRQQDAKSPTDYHAIINSNKVTDWPLRGKNASWTPEQTYKDYVKSFTQGDYSYPCERAGQPGTCVMGGVDFSKSPKQNVTQAKFTAEHKNLPRTTDISVKAMTDDAESRALLALGGNTAAHTGTGGGTNPTPTPTPTPTHTGQPSTPPATPTPGPTGHPPPPGDQHPRGGLAHTRTRIAPIPG
;
A
#
# COMPACT_ATOMS: atom_id res chain seq x y z
N MET A 1 5.80 29.26 -16.08
CA MET A 1 5.46 28.52 -17.30
C MET A 1 4.18 29.13 -17.85
N PRO A 2 4.14 29.74 -19.05
CA PRO A 2 3.05 29.35 -19.92
C PRO A 2 3.22 27.85 -20.09
N GLN A 3 2.13 27.10 -19.89
CA GLN A 3 2.07 25.64 -20.00
C GLN A 3 3.08 25.13 -21.03
N LEU A 4 3.72 23.98 -20.78
CA LEU A 4 4.11 23.13 -21.89
C LEU A 4 2.82 22.99 -22.70
N GLN A 5 2.68 23.81 -23.74
CA GLN A 5 1.55 23.79 -24.63
C GLN A 5 1.64 22.41 -25.26
N GLY A 6 0.90 21.46 -24.67
CA GLY A 6 0.17 20.52 -25.46
C GLY A 6 -0.34 21.35 -26.62
N THR A 7 0.07 20.96 -27.83
CA THR A 7 -0.46 21.49 -29.08
C THR A 7 -1.87 21.92 -28.81
N ALA A 8 -2.18 23.22 -28.94
CA ALA A 8 -3.52 23.73 -28.71
C ALA A 8 -4.47 22.78 -29.44
N ALA A 9 -5.07 21.86 -28.67
CA ALA A 9 -5.88 20.83 -29.26
C ALA A 9 -7.00 21.63 -29.91
N ALA A 10 -7.22 21.42 -31.21
CA ALA A 10 -8.37 22.00 -31.87
C ALA A 10 -9.55 21.80 -30.93
N ALA A 11 -10.24 22.89 -30.56
CA ALA A 11 -11.27 22.85 -29.52
C ALA A 11 -12.18 21.66 -29.81
N VAL A 12 -12.21 20.68 -28.90
CA VAL A 12 -12.95 19.43 -29.12
C VAL A 12 -14.38 19.86 -29.41
N LYS A 13 -14.86 19.52 -30.61
CA LYS A 13 -16.16 19.98 -31.06
C LYS A 13 -17.22 19.25 -30.26
N ALA A 14 -18.18 20.00 -29.72
CA ALA A 14 -19.35 19.44 -29.08
C ALA A 14 -20.02 18.42 -30.03
N GLN A 15 -20.25 17.21 -29.51
CA GLN A 15 -20.87 16.11 -30.24
C GLN A 15 -21.59 15.21 -29.24
N ARG A 16 -22.43 14.28 -29.73
CA ARG A 16 -23.09 13.34 -28.84
C ARG A 16 -22.06 12.49 -28.11
N CYS A 17 -22.31 12.24 -26.83
CA CYS A 17 -21.39 11.51 -25.96
C CYS A 17 -21.15 10.07 -26.44
N ASP A 18 -22.18 9.41 -26.97
CA ASP A 18 -22.06 8.05 -27.53
C ASP A 18 -21.24 8.01 -28.83
N GLU A 19 -21.34 9.03 -29.68
CA GLU A 19 -20.49 9.17 -30.87
C GLU A 19 -19.03 9.45 -30.48
N MET A 20 -18.79 10.34 -29.51
CA MET A 20 -17.45 10.68 -29.01
C MET A 20 -16.69 9.46 -28.51
N PHE A 21 -17.35 8.63 -27.68
CA PHE A 21 -16.73 7.48 -27.02
C PHE A 21 -17.05 6.14 -27.67
N LYS A 22 -17.73 6.14 -28.83
CA LYS A 22 -18.12 4.94 -29.59
C LYS A 22 -18.91 3.94 -28.75
N LEU A 23 -19.91 4.45 -28.02
CA LEU A 23 -20.75 3.67 -27.10
C LEU A 23 -22.12 3.39 -27.72
N PRO A 24 -22.83 2.34 -27.25
CA PRO A 24 -24.23 2.15 -27.59
C PRO A 24 -25.10 3.33 -27.12
N SER A 25 -26.09 3.72 -27.94
CA SER A 25 -27.04 4.80 -27.65
C SER A 25 -28.18 4.33 -26.74
N ASN A 26 -27.85 4.00 -25.48
CA ASN A 26 -28.79 3.49 -24.48
C ASN A 26 -28.80 4.40 -23.24
N PRO A 27 -29.51 5.56 -23.28
CA PRO A 27 -29.54 6.50 -22.17
C PRO A 27 -30.09 5.85 -20.90
N THR A 28 -29.42 6.10 -19.78
CA THR A 28 -29.95 5.78 -18.45
C THR A 28 -31.11 6.71 -18.12
N ASP A 29 -32.18 6.15 -17.55
CA ASP A 29 -33.28 6.92 -16.97
C ASP A 29 -32.72 7.92 -15.94
N PRO A 30 -33.01 9.24 -16.05
CA PRO A 30 -32.48 10.23 -15.13
C PRO A 30 -32.76 9.95 -13.65
N SER A 31 -33.85 9.25 -13.32
CA SER A 31 -34.17 8.83 -11.95
C SER A 31 -33.24 7.75 -11.38
N LYS A 32 -32.49 7.06 -12.26
CA LYS A 32 -31.51 6.03 -11.90
C LYS A 32 -30.08 6.56 -11.83
N LEU A 33 -29.83 7.79 -12.26
CA LEU A 33 -28.53 8.43 -12.12
C LEU A 33 -28.19 8.64 -10.63
N PRO A 34 -26.91 8.57 -10.24
CA PRO A 34 -26.50 8.59 -8.83
C PRO A 34 -26.96 9.86 -8.10
N TRP A 35 -26.93 11.01 -8.80
CA TRP A 35 -27.36 12.29 -8.25
C TRP A 35 -28.87 12.46 -8.08
N ALA A 36 -29.69 11.52 -8.58
CA ALA A 36 -31.12 11.51 -8.27
C ALA A 36 -31.39 11.23 -6.78
N LYS A 37 -30.41 10.64 -6.07
CA LYS A 37 -30.47 10.32 -4.64
C LYS A 37 -29.71 11.33 -3.75
N GLY A 38 -29.20 12.42 -4.32
CA GLY A 38 -28.35 13.39 -3.63
C GLY A 38 -26.86 13.10 -3.84
N ASP A 39 -26.02 13.46 -2.87
CA ASP A 39 -24.60 13.11 -2.93
C ASP A 39 -24.43 11.60 -2.77
N ALA A 40 -23.60 11.01 -3.64
CA ALA A 40 -23.42 9.58 -3.68
C ALA A 40 -21.94 9.22 -3.88
N VAL A 41 -21.57 8.05 -3.37
CA VAL A 41 -20.31 7.38 -3.67
C VAL A 41 -20.65 6.13 -4.45
N ARG A 42 -19.88 5.82 -5.50
CA ARG A 42 -20.02 4.56 -6.23
C ARG A 42 -19.91 3.39 -5.23
N PRO A 43 -20.78 2.37 -5.30
CA PRO A 43 -20.69 1.22 -4.39
C PRO A 43 -19.32 0.57 -4.46
N GLU A 44 -18.76 0.15 -3.32
CA GLU A 44 -17.43 -0.47 -3.25
C GLU A 44 -17.33 -1.73 -4.12
N THR A 45 -18.46 -2.43 -4.37
CA THR A 45 -18.54 -3.58 -5.28
C THR A 45 -18.16 -3.24 -6.70
N ASP A 46 -18.41 -1.99 -7.11
CA ASP A 46 -18.24 -1.51 -8.48
C ASP A 46 -16.97 -0.69 -8.66
N TRP A 47 -16.19 -0.45 -7.58
CA TRP A 47 -14.88 0.18 -7.70
C TRP A 47 -14.04 -0.64 -8.67
N ASP A 48 -13.37 -0.02 -9.63
CA ASP A 48 -12.65 -0.74 -10.68
C ASP A 48 -11.48 0.11 -11.15
N SER A 49 -10.96 -0.19 -12.33
CA SER A 49 -9.91 0.58 -12.96
C SER A 49 -10.23 0.92 -14.40
N TYR A 50 -9.43 1.81 -14.99
CA TYR A 50 -9.48 2.16 -16.40
C TYR A 50 -8.10 2.43 -16.95
N GLY A 51 -7.86 1.91 -18.15
CA GLY A 51 -6.63 2.15 -18.88
C GLY A 51 -6.58 3.53 -19.52
N PHE A 52 -5.40 4.12 -19.57
CA PHE A 52 -5.14 5.32 -20.38
C PHE A 52 -3.74 5.26 -21.00
N PRO A 53 -3.56 5.69 -22.26
CA PRO A 53 -2.26 5.59 -22.92
C PRO A 53 -1.26 6.58 -22.32
N ASN A 54 -0.10 6.08 -21.87
CA ASN A 54 1.01 6.91 -21.42
C ASN A 54 2.37 6.26 -21.68
N GLN A 55 2.80 6.23 -22.95
CA GLN A 55 4.08 5.61 -23.34
C GLN A 55 5.32 6.24 -22.70
N ARG A 56 5.22 7.46 -22.15
CA ARG A 56 6.35 8.08 -21.42
C ARG A 56 6.68 7.38 -20.12
N GLN A 57 5.72 6.64 -19.55
CA GLN A 57 5.96 5.79 -18.39
C GLN A 57 7.07 4.75 -18.65
N ALA A 58 7.28 4.33 -19.90
CA ALA A 58 8.35 3.40 -20.25
C ALA A 58 9.77 3.96 -20.01
N MET A 59 9.91 5.26 -19.74
CA MET A 59 11.18 5.98 -19.54
C MET A 59 11.42 6.39 -18.08
N ASP A 60 10.57 5.98 -17.13
CA ASP A 60 10.63 6.43 -15.74
C ASP A 60 11.91 5.98 -14.98
N GLY A 61 12.69 5.05 -15.53
CA GLY A 61 14.01 4.64 -15.05
C GLY A 61 15.18 5.26 -15.81
N LEU A 62 14.91 6.15 -16.78
CA LEU A 62 15.97 6.86 -17.50
C LEU A 62 16.71 7.81 -16.55
N SER A 63 18.04 7.79 -16.59
CA SER A 63 18.89 8.63 -15.75
C SER A 63 19.71 9.61 -16.58
N LEU A 64 20.19 10.66 -15.91
CA LEU A 64 21.11 11.64 -16.48
C LEU A 64 22.06 12.09 -15.36
N PRO A 65 23.37 12.28 -15.62
CA PRO A 65 24.32 12.70 -14.60
C PRO A 65 23.93 14.05 -13.98
N ASP A 66 24.12 14.19 -12.67
CA ASP A 66 23.91 15.47 -11.97
C ASP A 66 25.02 16.49 -12.26
N ASP A 67 26.24 16.02 -12.56
CA ASP A 67 27.35 16.87 -12.97
C ASP A 67 26.99 17.64 -14.26
N PRO A 68 26.96 18.99 -14.23
CA PRO A 68 26.54 19.78 -15.38
C PRO A 68 27.39 19.53 -16.62
N ALA A 69 28.71 19.33 -16.50
CA ALA A 69 29.58 19.11 -17.65
C ALA A 69 29.32 17.75 -18.33
N ALA A 70 29.18 16.68 -17.55
CA ALA A 70 28.84 15.36 -18.03
C ALA A 70 27.44 15.32 -18.66
N ARG A 71 26.46 15.96 -18.00
CA ARG A 71 25.10 16.14 -18.51
C ARG A 71 25.10 16.86 -19.84
N ASP A 72 25.73 18.02 -19.90
CA ASP A 72 25.71 18.89 -21.08
C ASP A 72 26.44 18.21 -22.25
N LYS A 73 27.45 17.37 -21.99
CA LYS A 73 28.08 16.52 -23.02
C LYS A 73 27.12 15.50 -23.64
N ILE A 74 26.19 14.94 -22.86
CA ILE A 74 25.13 14.05 -23.37
C ILE A 74 24.13 14.86 -24.19
N LEU A 75 23.64 15.96 -23.63
CA LEU A 75 22.63 16.81 -24.27
C LEU A 75 23.15 17.52 -25.53
N ALA A 76 24.45 17.82 -25.62
CA ALA A 76 25.08 18.46 -26.76
C ALA A 76 24.98 17.62 -28.05
N LYS A 77 24.87 16.30 -27.93
CA LYS A 77 24.71 15.38 -29.07
C LYS A 77 23.35 15.49 -29.77
N LEU A 78 22.38 16.15 -29.14
CA LEU A 78 21.02 16.29 -29.65
C LEU A 78 20.87 17.67 -30.31
N ASP A 79 20.97 17.71 -31.63
CA ASP A 79 20.98 18.94 -32.44
C ASP A 79 19.61 19.26 -33.07
N LYS A 80 18.72 18.28 -33.18
CA LYS A 80 17.37 18.44 -33.73
C LYS A 80 16.35 18.88 -32.66
N PRO A 81 15.25 19.56 -33.05
CA PRO A 81 14.12 19.80 -32.17
C PRO A 81 13.58 18.51 -31.57
N TYR A 82 13.13 18.54 -30.31
CA TYR A 82 12.68 17.33 -29.61
C TYR A 82 11.60 16.54 -30.38
N LYS A 83 10.75 17.22 -31.18
CA LYS A 83 9.70 16.62 -32.05
C LYS A 83 10.19 15.76 -33.20
N SER A 84 11.47 15.81 -33.51
CA SER A 84 12.07 14.95 -34.54
C SER A 84 12.44 13.56 -34.03
N TYR A 85 12.52 13.36 -32.71
CA TYR A 85 12.80 12.06 -32.11
C TYR A 85 11.48 11.31 -31.85
N PRO A 86 11.41 9.99 -32.09
CA PRO A 86 10.21 9.20 -31.82
C PRO A 86 9.80 9.25 -30.35
N GLU A 87 8.49 9.26 -30.09
CA GLU A 87 7.96 9.19 -28.72
C GLU A 87 8.40 7.88 -28.05
N GLY A 88 8.66 7.92 -26.74
CA GLY A 88 9.14 6.74 -26.01
C GLY A 88 10.61 6.38 -26.26
N THR A 89 11.44 7.31 -26.72
CA THR A 89 12.90 7.11 -26.87
C THR A 89 13.71 7.97 -25.88
N PRO A 90 14.91 7.54 -25.43
CA PRO A 90 15.78 8.36 -24.60
C PRO A 90 16.11 9.71 -25.22
N ASP A 91 16.40 9.75 -26.52
CA ASP A 91 16.76 10.98 -27.23
C ASP A 91 15.60 12.00 -27.20
N ARG A 92 14.35 11.53 -27.33
CA ARG A 92 13.16 12.37 -27.17
C ARG A 92 13.08 12.98 -25.77
N VAL A 93 13.33 12.19 -24.73
CA VAL A 93 13.32 12.68 -23.33
C VAL A 93 14.41 13.72 -23.11
N TYR A 94 15.66 13.38 -23.46
CA TYR A 94 16.81 14.26 -23.28
C TYR A 94 16.71 15.54 -24.12
N ALA A 95 16.22 15.48 -25.35
CA ALA A 95 16.01 16.66 -26.18
C ALA A 95 14.92 17.57 -25.57
N THR A 96 13.87 16.98 -24.99
CA THR A 96 12.82 17.75 -24.29
C THR A 96 13.39 18.41 -23.01
N TYR A 97 14.25 17.71 -22.27
CA TYR A 97 14.93 18.28 -21.10
C TYR A 97 15.88 19.40 -21.47
N LYS A 98 16.67 19.24 -22.55
CA LYS A 98 17.54 20.28 -23.10
C LYS A 98 16.76 21.54 -23.46
N ASP A 99 15.61 21.39 -24.13
CA ASP A 99 14.73 22.51 -24.46
C ASP A 99 14.10 23.17 -23.23
N TYR A 100 13.84 22.39 -22.17
CA TYR A 100 13.46 22.93 -20.87
C TYR A 100 14.60 23.75 -20.25
N LEU A 101 15.83 23.21 -20.16
CA LEU A 101 16.97 23.94 -19.62
C LEU A 101 17.22 25.25 -20.37
N LYS A 102 17.23 25.22 -21.71
CA LYS A 102 17.42 26.41 -22.55
C LYS A 102 16.43 27.53 -22.25
N ARG A 103 15.16 27.19 -21.99
CA ARG A 103 14.11 28.17 -21.64
C ARG A 103 14.22 28.70 -20.21
N ASN A 104 14.99 28.05 -19.35
CA ASN A 104 15.15 28.39 -17.93
C ASN A 104 16.61 28.76 -17.61
N GLY A 105 17.28 29.47 -18.53
CA GLY A 105 18.64 29.98 -18.32
C GLY A 105 19.70 28.88 -18.18
N ASN A 106 19.49 27.72 -18.81
CA ASN A 106 20.32 26.52 -18.70
C ASN A 106 20.43 25.93 -17.29
N THR A 107 19.43 26.17 -16.44
CA THR A 107 19.37 25.65 -15.07
C THR A 107 18.03 24.99 -14.78
N ASP A 108 18.02 24.03 -13.85
CA ASP A 108 16.81 23.37 -13.36
C ASP A 108 16.46 23.82 -11.94
N THR A 109 16.02 25.07 -11.83
CA THR A 109 15.60 25.64 -10.54
C THR A 109 14.21 25.21 -10.13
N LYS A 110 13.35 24.79 -11.07
CA LYS A 110 11.96 24.42 -10.80
C LYS A 110 11.84 23.02 -10.20
N TYR A 111 12.50 22.02 -10.78
CA TYR A 111 12.35 20.62 -10.36
C TYR A 111 13.54 20.15 -9.51
N GLY A 112 14.66 20.87 -9.57
CA GLY A 112 15.84 20.55 -8.77
C GLY A 112 16.58 19.31 -9.24
N GLY A 113 16.37 18.87 -10.48
CA GLY A 113 17.08 17.73 -11.08
C GLY A 113 16.27 16.98 -12.14
N PHE A 114 16.98 16.26 -13.00
CA PHE A 114 16.41 15.50 -14.13
C PHE A 114 15.36 14.48 -13.68
N GLY A 115 15.58 13.74 -12.59
CA GLY A 115 14.63 12.73 -12.11
C GLY A 115 13.27 13.31 -11.68
N ASN A 116 13.29 14.42 -10.95
CA ASN A 116 12.06 15.13 -10.57
C ASN A 116 11.38 15.71 -11.81
N TRP A 117 12.14 16.31 -12.73
CA TRP A 117 11.58 16.80 -13.99
C TRP A 117 10.95 15.68 -14.83
N LEU A 118 11.62 14.52 -14.93
CA LEU A 118 11.15 13.37 -15.69
C LEU A 118 9.79 12.88 -15.18
N THR A 119 9.67 12.73 -13.86
CA THR A 119 8.45 12.23 -13.22
C THR A 119 7.35 13.30 -13.14
N GLU A 120 7.66 14.48 -12.61
CA GLU A 120 6.69 15.54 -12.30
C GLU A 120 6.29 16.37 -13.53
N ALA A 121 7.17 16.52 -14.53
CA ALA A 121 6.96 17.41 -15.67
C ALA A 121 6.78 16.67 -17.00
N TYR A 122 7.52 15.59 -17.22
CA TYR A 122 7.51 14.90 -18.52
C TYR A 122 6.47 13.77 -18.58
N ILE A 123 6.43 12.90 -17.56
CA ILE A 123 5.53 11.75 -17.48
C ILE A 123 4.14 12.16 -16.97
N GLU A 124 4.05 12.76 -15.78
CA GLU A 124 2.76 13.10 -15.16
C GLU A 124 1.96 14.09 -16.02
N VAL A 125 2.57 15.19 -16.46
CA VAL A 125 1.86 16.24 -17.24
C VAL A 125 1.31 15.68 -18.55
N TYR A 126 2.06 14.81 -19.22
CA TYR A 126 1.60 14.19 -20.47
C TYR A 126 0.45 13.21 -20.23
N GLY A 127 0.48 12.48 -19.11
CA GLY A 127 -0.57 11.53 -18.74
C GLY A 127 -1.90 12.19 -18.38
N ARG A 128 -1.92 13.48 -18.02
CA ARG A 128 -3.14 14.19 -17.55
C ARG A 128 -4.28 14.17 -18.55
N GLN A 129 -4.02 14.58 -19.79
CA GLN A 129 -5.08 14.69 -20.80
C GLN A 129 -5.63 13.31 -21.19
N PRO A 130 -4.80 12.32 -21.58
CA PRO A 130 -5.32 10.98 -21.89
C PRO A 130 -6.05 10.32 -20.71
N ARG A 131 -5.58 10.56 -19.48
CA ARG A 131 -6.26 10.09 -18.26
C ARG A 131 -7.64 10.74 -18.10
N GLY A 132 -7.73 12.06 -18.28
CA GLY A 132 -8.99 12.80 -18.23
C GLY A 132 -9.98 12.34 -19.29
N GLU A 133 -9.52 12.18 -20.54
CA GLU A 133 -10.34 11.69 -21.66
C GLU A 133 -10.84 10.26 -21.43
N ALA A 134 -9.97 9.36 -20.97
CA ALA A 134 -10.35 7.98 -20.65
C ALA A 134 -11.35 7.91 -19.49
N PHE A 135 -11.15 8.74 -18.46
CA PHE A 135 -12.08 8.83 -17.33
C PHE A 135 -13.43 9.44 -17.72
N HIS A 136 -13.43 10.47 -18.58
CA HIS A 136 -14.64 11.04 -19.15
C HIS A 136 -15.45 9.95 -19.88
N GLY A 137 -14.82 9.22 -20.80
CA GLY A 137 -15.46 8.12 -21.51
C GLY A 137 -15.98 7.02 -20.56
N LYS A 138 -15.26 6.75 -19.48
CA LYS A 138 -15.68 5.80 -18.44
C LYS A 138 -16.94 6.26 -17.71
N VAL A 139 -17.00 7.51 -17.24
CA VAL A 139 -18.18 8.04 -16.56
C VAL A 139 -19.39 8.05 -17.49
N VAL A 140 -19.21 8.46 -18.75
CA VAL A 140 -20.28 8.42 -19.76
C VAL A 140 -20.81 7.02 -19.96
N LYS A 141 -19.91 6.03 -20.08
CA LYS A 141 -20.28 4.62 -20.25
C LYS A 141 -21.01 4.07 -19.02
N ASP A 142 -20.42 4.23 -17.83
CA ASP A 142 -20.92 3.60 -16.62
C ASP A 142 -22.24 4.20 -16.14
N LEU A 143 -22.44 5.51 -16.37
CA LEU A 143 -23.69 6.20 -16.02
C LEU A 143 -24.70 6.22 -17.16
N GLY A 144 -24.33 5.75 -18.37
CA GLY A 144 -25.19 5.77 -19.55
C GLY A 144 -25.61 7.18 -19.97
N LEU A 145 -24.67 8.14 -19.94
CA LEU A 145 -24.86 9.51 -20.44
C LEU A 145 -24.80 9.53 -21.98
N THR A 146 -25.62 8.71 -22.62
CA THR A 146 -25.60 8.40 -24.06
C THR A 146 -26.92 8.80 -24.72
N GLY A 147 -27.02 8.68 -26.05
CA GLY A 147 -28.22 9.08 -26.79
C GLY A 147 -28.19 10.52 -27.29
N PRO A 148 -29.28 10.97 -27.94
CA PRO A 148 -29.29 12.23 -28.70
C PRO A 148 -29.22 13.49 -27.82
N ASP A 149 -29.63 13.39 -26.56
CA ASP A 149 -29.76 14.55 -25.67
C ASP A 149 -28.49 14.85 -24.85
N TRP A 150 -27.56 13.89 -24.75
CA TRP A 150 -26.30 14.05 -24.04
C TRP A 150 -25.19 14.49 -25.01
N ILE A 151 -24.79 15.75 -24.86
CA ILE A 151 -23.73 16.37 -25.67
C ILE A 151 -22.48 16.52 -24.83
N CYS A 152 -21.37 15.95 -25.30
CA CYS A 152 -20.09 16.01 -24.63
C CYS A 152 -19.26 17.20 -25.10
N GLU A 153 -18.47 17.78 -24.19
CA GLU A 153 -17.63 18.98 -24.41
C GLU A 153 -18.42 20.23 -24.85
N GLU A 154 -19.68 20.34 -24.42
CA GLU A 154 -20.55 21.49 -24.76
C GLU A 154 -20.07 22.76 -24.04
N THR A 155 -19.86 23.83 -24.81
CA THR A 155 -19.53 25.16 -24.26
C THR A 155 -20.74 26.06 -24.26
N VAL A 156 -21.04 26.63 -23.10
CA VAL A 156 -22.11 27.62 -22.91
C VAL A 156 -21.54 28.95 -22.45
N THR A 157 -22.17 30.03 -22.89
CA THR A 157 -21.89 31.38 -22.39
C THR A 157 -22.76 31.65 -21.17
N VAL A 158 -22.13 32.03 -20.05
CA VAL A 158 -22.75 32.35 -18.76
C VAL A 158 -22.41 33.78 -18.36
N THR A 159 -23.35 34.50 -17.77
CA THR A 159 -23.15 35.88 -17.31
C THR A 159 -23.46 35.98 -15.82
N ASP A 160 -22.52 36.51 -15.02
CA ASP A 160 -22.82 36.83 -13.62
C ASP A 160 -23.65 38.13 -13.58
N PRO A 161 -24.92 38.08 -13.14
CA PRO A 161 -25.79 39.25 -13.15
C PRO A 161 -25.35 40.34 -12.17
N GLU A 162 -24.51 40.03 -11.18
CA GLU A 162 -24.03 41.00 -10.19
C GLU A 162 -22.86 41.83 -10.72
N THR A 163 -21.96 41.22 -11.50
CA THR A 163 -20.76 41.89 -12.03
C THR A 163 -20.91 42.29 -13.49
N GLY A 164 -21.84 41.67 -14.23
CA GLY A 164 -21.96 41.79 -15.68
C GLY A 164 -20.89 41.02 -16.47
N GLU A 165 -19.96 40.33 -15.79
CA GLU A 165 -18.90 39.56 -16.43
C GLU A 165 -19.48 38.32 -17.14
N THR A 166 -18.96 38.05 -18.34
CA THR A 166 -19.38 36.92 -19.17
C THR A 166 -18.24 35.94 -19.35
N TYR A 167 -18.55 34.65 -19.17
CA TYR A 167 -17.59 33.56 -19.26
C TYR A 167 -18.03 32.52 -20.28
N GLN A 168 -17.06 31.86 -20.92
CA GLN A 168 -17.28 30.61 -21.63
C GLN A 168 -17.04 29.44 -20.66
N ARG A 169 -18.08 28.65 -20.40
CA ARG A 169 -18.01 27.47 -19.54
C ARG A 169 -18.28 26.22 -20.37
N ARG A 170 -17.25 25.37 -20.47
CA ARG A 170 -17.36 24.04 -21.10
C ARG A 170 -17.76 23.02 -20.05
N TYR A 171 -18.69 22.12 -20.35
CA TYR A 171 -19.03 20.98 -19.51
C TYR A 171 -18.70 19.68 -20.24
N ASP A 172 -18.26 18.67 -19.48
CA ASP A 172 -17.86 17.39 -20.05
C ASP A 172 -19.06 16.64 -20.63
N ALA A 173 -20.21 16.67 -19.94
CA ALA A 173 -21.49 16.21 -20.50
C ALA A 173 -22.62 17.20 -20.18
N PHE A 174 -23.47 17.49 -21.16
CA PHE A 174 -24.53 18.48 -21.06
C PHE A 174 -25.82 17.96 -21.68
N ASN A 175 -26.94 18.14 -20.98
CA ASN A 175 -28.25 17.71 -21.45
C ASN A 175 -29.27 18.86 -21.38
N LYS A 176 -29.73 19.29 -22.56
CA LYS A 176 -30.67 20.42 -22.72
C LYS A 176 -32.12 20.04 -22.38
N VAL A 177 -32.45 18.76 -22.34
CA VAL A 177 -33.79 18.23 -22.04
C VAL A 177 -33.95 18.07 -20.53
N THR A 178 -33.05 17.31 -19.89
CA THR A 178 -33.06 17.09 -18.44
C THR A 178 -32.48 18.25 -17.64
N LYS A 179 -31.89 19.24 -18.33
CA LYS A 179 -31.27 20.43 -17.76
C LYS A 179 -30.11 20.08 -16.83
N GLU A 180 -29.23 19.18 -17.26
CA GLU A 180 -28.06 18.77 -16.48
C GLU A 180 -26.77 19.23 -17.15
N ALA A 181 -25.87 19.78 -16.35
CA ALA A 181 -24.50 20.13 -16.73
C ALA A 181 -23.55 19.33 -15.84
N VAL A 182 -22.71 18.49 -16.42
CA VAL A 182 -21.85 17.55 -15.71
C VAL A 182 -20.39 17.91 -15.97
N GLU A 183 -19.65 18.16 -14.89
CA GLU A 183 -18.19 18.26 -14.87
C GLU A 183 -17.62 16.94 -14.33
N ILE A 184 -16.59 16.41 -14.99
CA ILE A 184 -15.99 15.12 -14.74
C ILE A 184 -14.49 15.33 -14.48
N LYS A 185 -14.02 14.95 -13.29
CA LYS A 185 -12.61 15.06 -12.89
C LYS A 185 -12.06 13.68 -12.54
N SER A 186 -10.95 13.27 -13.17
CA SER A 186 -10.30 11.98 -12.89
C SER A 186 -9.67 11.89 -11.50
N GLY A 187 -9.45 13.02 -10.83
CA GLY A 187 -8.97 13.11 -9.45
C GLY A 187 -10.04 13.61 -8.48
N GLY A 188 -9.63 13.91 -7.25
CA GLY A 188 -10.51 14.45 -6.19
C GLY A 188 -10.48 15.98 -6.05
N ASN A 189 -9.79 16.68 -6.95
CA ASN A 189 -9.64 18.14 -6.90
C ASN A 189 -10.53 18.84 -7.92
N HIS A 190 -10.98 20.05 -7.59
CA HIS A 190 -11.60 20.97 -8.54
C HIS A 190 -10.57 21.86 -9.23
N ASP A 191 -10.92 22.32 -10.43
CA ASP A 191 -10.15 23.32 -11.16
C ASP A 191 -10.56 24.72 -10.66
N THR A 192 -9.64 25.39 -9.96
CA THR A 192 -9.88 26.71 -9.36
C THR A 192 -10.23 27.78 -10.40
N SER A 193 -9.79 27.63 -11.66
CA SER A 193 -10.11 28.55 -12.75
C SER A 193 -11.57 28.46 -13.21
N GLN A 194 -12.27 27.36 -12.89
CA GLN A 194 -13.68 27.17 -13.19
C GLN A 194 -14.58 27.82 -12.14
N ALA A 195 -14.08 28.07 -10.92
CA ALA A 195 -14.88 28.53 -9.80
C ALA A 195 -15.71 29.81 -10.08
N PRO A 196 -15.18 30.88 -10.71
CA PRO A 196 -16.00 32.05 -11.07
C PRO A 196 -17.09 31.71 -12.10
N LYS A 197 -16.78 30.82 -13.05
CA LYS A 197 -17.68 30.41 -14.13
C LYS A 197 -18.86 29.59 -13.60
N ASP A 198 -18.62 28.69 -12.65
CA ASP A 198 -19.66 27.88 -12.02
C ASP A 198 -20.58 28.72 -11.12
N ARG A 199 -20.02 29.71 -10.42
CA ARG A 199 -20.82 30.70 -9.68
C ARG A 199 -21.70 31.52 -10.62
N ALA A 200 -21.14 32.00 -11.73
CA ALA A 200 -21.89 32.71 -12.76
C ALA A 200 -23.01 31.82 -13.34
N PHE A 201 -22.73 30.56 -13.67
CA PHE A 201 -23.74 29.60 -14.15
C PHE A 201 -24.91 29.43 -13.16
N LEU A 202 -24.62 29.36 -11.86
CA LEU A 202 -25.68 29.22 -10.84
C LEU A 202 -26.50 30.50 -10.68
N LYS A 203 -25.91 31.69 -10.85
CA LYS A 203 -26.62 32.97 -10.73
C LYS A 203 -27.36 33.38 -12.01
N ASP A 204 -26.87 32.98 -13.17
CA ASP A 204 -27.40 33.39 -14.47
C ASP A 204 -28.87 32.93 -14.63
N PRO A 205 -29.83 33.85 -14.82
CA PRO A 205 -31.24 33.52 -15.01
C PRO A 205 -31.51 32.55 -16.16
N LYS A 206 -30.65 32.51 -17.19
CA LYS A 206 -30.75 31.60 -18.33
C LYS A 206 -30.59 30.13 -17.92
N PHE A 207 -29.85 29.88 -16.84
CA PHE A 207 -29.53 28.54 -16.35
C PHE A 207 -30.18 28.23 -15.00
N LYS A 208 -31.19 29.01 -14.58
CA LYS A 208 -31.89 28.85 -13.29
C LYS A 208 -32.45 27.43 -13.08
N ASP A 209 -32.91 26.79 -14.15
CA ASP A 209 -33.51 25.44 -14.12
C ASP A 209 -32.49 24.33 -14.37
N TYR A 210 -31.24 24.68 -14.67
CA TYR A 210 -30.16 23.70 -14.83
C TYR A 210 -29.57 23.30 -13.49
N LYS A 211 -29.15 22.03 -13.44
CA LYS A 211 -28.47 21.41 -12.32
C LYS A 211 -27.01 21.16 -12.68
N LEU A 212 -26.12 21.49 -11.75
CA LEU A 212 -24.68 21.29 -11.87
C LEU A 212 -24.28 20.00 -11.15
N ARG A 213 -23.66 19.08 -11.88
CA ARG A 213 -23.23 17.77 -11.40
C ARG A 213 -21.72 17.70 -11.46
N TYR A 214 -21.10 17.17 -10.42
CA TYR A 214 -19.69 16.83 -10.43
C TYR A 214 -19.51 15.33 -10.28
N ALA A 215 -18.68 14.72 -11.13
CA ALA A 215 -18.20 13.35 -10.98
C ALA A 215 -16.69 13.35 -10.71
N PHE A 216 -16.25 12.80 -9.57
CA PHE A 216 -14.85 12.72 -9.19
C PHE A 216 -14.36 11.27 -9.21
N GLY A 217 -13.19 11.01 -9.81
CA GLY A 217 -12.59 9.68 -9.89
C GLY A 217 -11.92 9.20 -8.60
N GLN A 218 -11.74 10.11 -7.64
CA GLN A 218 -11.18 9.85 -6.32
C GLN A 218 -11.99 10.59 -5.26
N PRO A 219 -11.91 10.17 -3.98
CA PRO A 219 -12.44 10.95 -2.87
C PRO A 219 -12.00 12.41 -2.92
N GLN A 220 -12.92 13.33 -2.65
CA GLN A 220 -12.67 14.76 -2.76
C GLN A 220 -11.63 15.23 -1.73
N SER A 221 -10.75 16.16 -2.13
CA SER A 221 -9.89 16.88 -1.18
C SER A 221 -10.71 17.82 -0.30
N GLU A 222 -10.22 18.15 0.90
CA GLU A 222 -10.91 19.08 1.81
C GLU A 222 -11.26 20.41 1.13
N ASP A 223 -10.37 20.96 0.31
CA ASP A 223 -10.62 22.22 -0.41
C ASP A 223 -11.68 22.09 -1.49
N THR A 224 -11.79 20.91 -2.11
CA THR A 224 -12.84 20.61 -3.08
C THR A 224 -14.20 20.41 -2.41
N VAL A 225 -14.22 19.80 -1.22
CA VAL A 225 -15.43 19.74 -0.38
C VAL A 225 -15.88 21.16 -0.04
N LYS A 226 -15.00 22.03 0.47
CA LYS A 226 -15.33 23.45 0.77
C LYS A 226 -15.87 24.19 -0.44
N TYR A 227 -15.25 24.01 -1.61
CA TYR A 227 -15.67 24.63 -2.86
C TYR A 227 -17.07 24.16 -3.30
N THR A 228 -17.29 22.85 -3.35
CA THR A 228 -18.58 22.28 -3.77
C THR A 228 -19.70 22.59 -2.77
N ASP A 229 -19.42 22.64 -1.47
CA ASP A 229 -20.37 23.10 -0.46
C ASP A 229 -20.74 24.58 -0.62
N GLY A 230 -19.79 25.42 -1.02
CA GLY A 230 -20.04 26.81 -1.39
C GLY A 230 -21.01 26.92 -2.57
N LEU A 231 -20.82 26.09 -3.61
CA LEU A 231 -21.73 26.03 -4.74
C LEU A 231 -23.12 25.50 -4.35
N LYS A 232 -23.20 24.48 -3.49
CA LYS A 232 -24.48 23.94 -2.98
C LYS A 232 -25.27 25.01 -2.24
N LYS A 233 -24.62 25.79 -1.38
CA LYS A 233 -25.24 26.92 -0.67
C LYS A 233 -25.74 28.00 -1.64
N LEU A 234 -24.96 28.32 -2.66
CA LEU A 234 -25.32 29.31 -3.67
C LEU A 234 -26.50 28.84 -4.56
N GLY A 235 -26.48 27.58 -5.01
CA GLY A 235 -27.46 27.03 -5.94
C GLY A 235 -28.80 26.64 -5.30
N GLY A 236 -28.82 26.42 -3.98
CA GLY A 236 -29.97 25.88 -3.28
C GLY A 236 -30.05 24.36 -3.33
N GLN A 237 -30.98 23.79 -2.56
CA GLN A 237 -31.08 22.35 -2.31
C GLN A 237 -31.22 21.53 -3.62
N GLY A 238 -30.30 20.58 -3.84
CA GLY A 238 -30.36 19.62 -4.96
C GLY A 238 -29.93 20.15 -6.34
N ARG A 239 -29.65 21.45 -6.47
CA ARG A 239 -29.20 22.06 -7.74
C ARG A 239 -27.74 21.76 -8.05
N VAL A 240 -26.91 21.60 -7.00
CA VAL A 240 -25.52 21.14 -7.11
C VAL A 240 -25.39 19.82 -6.38
N THR A 241 -24.83 18.80 -7.03
CA THR A 241 -24.59 17.48 -6.42
C THR A 241 -23.25 16.94 -6.86
N THR A 242 -22.65 16.13 -5.99
CA THR A 242 -21.35 15.50 -6.21
C THR A 242 -21.51 13.98 -6.23
N TYR A 243 -20.71 13.31 -7.06
CA TYR A 243 -20.67 11.87 -7.16
C TYR A 243 -19.22 11.40 -7.21
N GLU A 244 -18.81 10.55 -6.26
CA GLU A 244 -17.48 9.92 -6.30
C GLU A 244 -17.56 8.64 -7.13
N HIS A 245 -17.22 8.75 -8.41
CA HIS A 245 -17.09 7.63 -9.36
C HIS A 245 -15.73 6.96 -9.22
N VAL A 246 -15.45 6.41 -8.03
CA VAL A 246 -14.14 5.85 -7.68
C VAL A 246 -13.71 4.81 -8.70
N SER A 247 -12.60 5.10 -9.39
CA SER A 247 -11.98 4.19 -10.35
C SER A 247 -10.49 4.51 -10.52
N THR A 248 -9.67 3.48 -10.52
CA THR A 248 -8.21 3.62 -10.50
C THR A 248 -7.63 3.77 -11.91
N PRO A 249 -6.87 4.83 -12.21
CA PRO A 249 -6.21 4.98 -13.50
C PRO A 249 -5.02 4.02 -13.63
N GLU A 250 -5.00 3.24 -14.71
CA GLU A 250 -3.91 2.34 -15.09
C GLU A 250 -3.17 2.88 -16.31
N PRO A 251 -1.89 3.33 -16.18
CA PRO A 251 -1.13 3.77 -17.35
C PRO A 251 -0.83 2.58 -18.27
N GLU A 252 -1.25 2.68 -19.52
CA GLU A 252 -0.98 1.72 -20.58
C GLU A 252 0.30 2.11 -21.33
N PHE A 253 1.33 1.28 -21.22
CA PHE A 253 2.60 1.46 -21.91
C PHE A 253 3.29 0.12 -22.13
N GLN A 254 4.29 0.11 -23.01
CA GLN A 254 5.14 -1.05 -23.23
C GLN A 254 6.45 -0.90 -22.42
N PRO A 255 6.69 -1.75 -21.40
CA PRO A 255 7.93 -1.71 -20.64
C PRO A 255 9.14 -1.97 -21.53
N GLY A 256 10.25 -1.28 -21.25
CA GLY A 256 11.50 -1.40 -21.97
C GLY A 256 12.72 -1.30 -21.06
N LYS A 257 13.91 -1.22 -21.67
CA LYS A 257 15.19 -1.12 -20.95
C LYS A 257 15.29 0.06 -19.97
N TYR A 258 14.53 1.13 -20.22
CA TYR A 258 14.53 2.35 -19.42
C TYR A 258 13.32 2.47 -18.50
N THR A 259 12.49 1.42 -18.43
CA THR A 259 11.43 1.35 -17.43
C THR A 259 12.07 1.07 -16.09
N ALA A 260 11.74 1.89 -15.10
CA ALA A 260 12.24 1.77 -13.76
C ALA A 260 11.90 0.38 -13.22
N GLN A 261 12.93 -0.25 -12.68
CA GLN A 261 12.81 -1.40 -11.82
C GLN A 261 13.21 -0.90 -10.45
N ASP A 262 12.57 -1.41 -9.40
CA ASP A 262 13.14 -1.25 -8.08
C ASP A 262 14.48 -2.05 -8.05
N THR A 263 15.26 -1.92 -6.98
CA THR A 263 16.63 -2.44 -6.99
C THR A 263 16.66 -3.89 -7.48
N ALA A 264 17.58 -4.20 -8.41
CA ALA A 264 17.60 -5.38 -9.29
C ALA A 264 17.51 -6.77 -8.61
N LYS A 265 17.36 -6.82 -7.28
CA LYS A 265 17.39 -8.02 -6.43
C LYS A 265 16.35 -8.03 -5.31
N SER A 266 15.45 -7.05 -5.21
CA SER A 266 14.46 -6.99 -4.11
C SER A 266 13.03 -6.88 -4.64
N ILE A 267 12.71 -5.89 -5.45
CA ILE A 267 11.34 -5.67 -5.88
C ILE A 267 11.44 -5.43 -7.38
N GLY A 268 10.57 -6.03 -8.20
CA GLY A 268 10.65 -5.79 -9.64
C GLY A 268 10.09 -4.42 -9.97
N ARG A 269 9.13 -4.34 -10.88
CA ARG A 269 8.37 -3.11 -11.09
C ARG A 269 7.41 -2.92 -9.93
N GLY A 270 7.82 -2.20 -8.88
CA GLY A 270 6.90 -1.73 -7.85
C GLY A 270 6.09 -0.52 -8.25
N ALA A 271 5.08 -0.22 -7.43
CA ALA A 271 4.23 0.93 -7.63
C ALA A 271 5.08 2.20 -7.74
N ASP A 272 4.91 2.97 -8.80
CA ASP A 272 5.63 4.24 -9.02
C ASP A 272 5.54 5.17 -7.80
N VAL A 273 4.46 5.06 -7.04
CA VAL A 273 4.23 5.76 -5.78
C VAL A 273 5.31 5.47 -4.73
N ILE A 274 5.80 4.23 -4.63
CA ILE A 274 6.91 3.86 -3.73
C ILE A 274 8.21 4.55 -4.18
N ARG A 275 8.54 4.51 -5.47
CA ARG A 275 9.75 5.16 -6.02
C ARG A 275 9.70 6.68 -5.95
N GLN A 276 8.52 7.26 -6.08
CA GLN A 276 8.31 8.70 -5.98
C GLN A 276 8.36 9.21 -4.54
N SER A 277 8.37 8.31 -3.53
CA SER A 277 8.47 8.65 -2.11
C SER A 277 9.91 9.07 -1.76
N PRO A 278 10.17 10.34 -1.40
CA PRO A 278 11.49 10.78 -1.01
C PRO A 278 11.90 10.19 0.35
N PRO A 279 13.21 10.16 0.66
CA PRO A 279 13.72 9.51 1.87
C PRO A 279 13.39 10.24 3.17
N THR A 280 13.13 11.55 3.12
CA THR A 280 12.95 12.38 4.33
C THR A 280 11.64 13.19 4.30
N PRO A 281 11.09 13.53 5.47
CA PRO A 281 9.93 14.43 5.56
C PRO A 281 10.18 15.79 4.89
N ALA A 282 11.41 16.32 5.00
CA ALA A 282 11.77 17.61 4.41
C ALA A 282 11.80 17.55 2.88
N ASP A 283 12.30 16.46 2.30
CA ASP A 283 12.27 16.23 0.86
C ASP A 283 10.84 16.04 0.35
N MET A 284 10.01 15.29 1.08
CA MET A 284 8.60 15.11 0.75
C MET A 284 7.86 16.45 0.76
N LYS A 285 8.08 17.27 1.80
CA LYS A 285 7.50 18.61 1.83
C LYS A 285 7.91 19.43 0.60
N ARG A 286 9.21 19.46 0.25
CA ARG A 286 9.69 20.17 -0.94
C ARG A 286 9.05 19.64 -2.22
N GLN A 287 8.88 18.33 -2.34
CA GLN A 287 8.21 17.71 -3.49
C GLN A 287 6.74 18.13 -3.59
N LEU A 288 5.98 18.06 -2.49
CA LEU A 288 4.58 18.50 -2.46
C LEU A 288 4.43 19.99 -2.78
N ASP A 289 5.32 20.85 -2.25
CA ASP A 289 5.32 22.28 -2.55
C ASP A 289 5.56 22.52 -4.06
N ARG A 290 6.51 21.80 -4.68
CA ARG A 290 6.74 21.85 -6.13
C ARG A 290 5.55 21.36 -6.94
N ILE A 291 4.95 20.24 -6.54
CA ILE A 291 3.78 19.67 -7.21
C ILE A 291 2.63 20.68 -7.18
N ARG A 292 2.32 21.26 -6.00
CA ARG A 292 1.28 22.29 -5.86
C ARG A 292 1.57 23.52 -6.73
N ALA A 293 2.83 23.97 -6.78
CA ALA A 293 3.22 25.09 -7.63
C ALA A 293 3.16 24.77 -9.14
N ALA A 294 3.38 23.51 -9.53
CA ALA A 294 3.30 23.06 -10.91
C ALA A 294 1.87 22.68 -11.34
N ASP A 295 0.97 22.45 -10.38
CA ASP A 295 -0.40 22.01 -10.57
C ASP A 295 -1.40 22.81 -9.73
N PRO A 296 -1.51 24.14 -9.96
CA PRO A 296 -2.44 24.99 -9.20
C PRO A 296 -3.92 24.64 -9.42
N GLU A 297 -4.22 23.90 -10.47
CA GLU A 297 -5.56 23.40 -10.84
C GLU A 297 -5.86 22.03 -10.21
N GLY A 298 -4.90 21.42 -9.49
CA GLY A 298 -5.08 20.16 -8.77
C GLY A 298 -5.34 18.93 -9.66
N MET A 299 -4.95 18.96 -10.93
CA MET A 299 -5.32 17.95 -11.94
C MET A 299 -4.63 16.58 -11.75
N ARG A 300 -3.69 16.49 -10.81
CA ARG A 300 -3.00 15.26 -10.41
C ARG A 300 -3.92 14.34 -9.58
N VAL A 301 -3.76 13.04 -9.79
CA VAL A 301 -4.31 11.99 -8.92
C VAL A 301 -3.39 11.73 -7.74
N ARG A 302 -3.94 11.19 -6.64
CA ARG A 302 -3.20 10.92 -5.39
C ARG A 302 -1.80 10.34 -5.63
N GLY A 303 -0.79 10.98 -5.06
CA GLY A 303 0.61 10.57 -5.10
C GLY A 303 1.11 9.97 -3.77
N PRO A 304 2.45 9.91 -3.57
CA PRO A 304 3.03 9.35 -2.35
C PRO A 304 2.64 10.08 -1.08
N GLY A 305 2.30 11.38 -1.14
CA GLY A 305 1.85 12.16 0.02
C GLY A 305 0.60 11.60 0.70
N GLY A 306 -0.23 10.82 -0.01
CA GLY A 306 -1.44 10.23 0.52
C GLY A 306 -1.25 8.85 1.17
N VAL A 307 -0.01 8.40 1.34
CA VAL A 307 0.35 7.07 1.86
C VAL A 307 1.15 7.21 3.15
N ASP A 308 0.74 6.53 4.22
CA ASP A 308 1.61 6.34 5.37
C ASP A 308 2.49 5.10 5.19
N PHE A 309 3.66 5.28 4.58
CA PHE A 309 4.59 4.18 4.34
C PHE A 309 5.12 3.52 5.63
N SER A 310 5.00 4.14 6.80
CA SER A 310 5.41 3.47 8.05
C SER A 310 4.56 2.21 8.33
N THR A 311 3.35 2.16 7.75
CA THR A 311 2.34 1.11 7.87
C THR A 311 2.32 0.11 6.70
N LEU A 312 3.28 0.21 5.78
CA LEU A 312 3.36 -0.68 4.62
C LEU A 312 3.56 -2.14 5.06
N GLU A 313 2.69 -3.04 4.60
CA GLU A 313 2.73 -4.47 4.90
C GLU A 313 2.44 -5.31 3.65
N LEU A 314 3.16 -6.41 3.45
CA LEU A 314 2.89 -7.36 2.36
C LEU A 314 1.62 -8.15 2.65
N ARG A 315 0.62 -8.04 1.78
CA ARG A 315 -0.71 -8.68 1.94
C ARG A 315 -1.04 -9.70 0.88
N TYR A 316 -0.28 -9.73 -0.22
CA TYR A 316 -0.49 -10.72 -1.27
C TYR A 316 0.81 -11.08 -1.98
N VAL A 317 0.96 -12.36 -2.29
CA VAL A 317 1.92 -12.85 -3.29
C VAL A 317 1.21 -13.77 -4.27
N GLY A 318 1.46 -13.57 -5.56
CA GLY A 318 0.82 -14.30 -6.64
C GLY A 318 1.41 -15.69 -6.85
N LYS A 319 0.93 -16.37 -7.88
CA LYS A 319 1.51 -17.66 -8.28
C LYS A 319 2.93 -17.44 -8.81
N PRO A 320 3.96 -18.13 -8.29
CA PRO A 320 5.28 -18.10 -8.90
C PRO A 320 5.21 -18.82 -10.24
N VAL A 321 5.42 -18.09 -11.34
CA VAL A 321 5.49 -18.64 -12.69
C VAL A 321 6.87 -18.35 -13.25
N LYS A 322 7.59 -19.41 -13.65
CA LYS A 322 8.96 -19.32 -14.14
C LYS A 322 9.08 -18.28 -15.26
N GLY A 323 9.95 -17.28 -15.06
CA GLY A 323 10.23 -16.20 -16.01
C GLY A 323 9.18 -15.09 -16.06
N GLN A 324 8.09 -15.15 -15.29
CA GLN A 324 7.05 -14.11 -15.25
C GLN A 324 7.08 -13.29 -13.95
N GLY A 325 8.03 -13.58 -13.05
CA GLY A 325 8.07 -12.96 -11.74
C GLY A 325 6.87 -13.34 -10.87
N LEU A 326 6.69 -12.55 -9.82
CA LEU A 326 5.70 -12.71 -8.77
C LEU A 326 4.93 -11.41 -8.64
N ASN A 327 3.62 -11.46 -8.87
CA ASN A 327 2.74 -10.36 -8.49
C ASN A 327 2.73 -10.23 -6.97
N TYR A 328 2.72 -9.03 -6.45
CA TYR A 328 2.55 -8.79 -5.01
C TYR A 328 1.73 -7.54 -4.78
N SER A 329 1.09 -7.48 -3.61
CA SER A 329 0.38 -6.27 -3.14
C SER A 329 0.75 -5.99 -1.70
N PHE A 330 1.05 -4.72 -1.43
CA PHE A 330 1.08 -4.16 -0.09
C PHE A 330 -0.26 -3.55 0.28
N SER A 331 -0.50 -3.43 1.58
CA SER A 331 -1.46 -2.48 2.17
C SER A 331 -0.72 -1.36 2.89
N ALA A 332 -1.29 -0.17 2.92
CA ALA A 332 -0.85 0.93 3.79
C ALA A 332 -2.04 1.80 4.20
N ASN A 333 -1.91 2.51 5.32
CA ASN A 333 -2.91 3.51 5.72
C ASN A 333 -2.97 4.65 4.70
N LYS A 334 -4.20 5.03 4.35
CA LYS A 334 -4.51 6.24 3.58
C LYS A 334 -4.46 7.44 4.50
N VAL A 335 -3.78 8.49 4.05
CA VAL A 335 -3.69 9.76 4.76
C VAL A 335 -3.94 10.92 3.80
N ASP A 336 -4.24 12.10 4.34
CA ASP A 336 -4.33 13.31 3.53
C ASP A 336 -2.93 13.73 3.03
N GLU A 337 -2.83 14.24 1.80
CA GLU A 337 -1.54 14.65 1.22
C GLU A 337 -0.90 15.83 1.95
N SER A 338 -1.64 16.56 2.78
CA SER A 338 -1.12 17.63 3.65
C SER A 338 -0.60 17.14 5.00
N SER A 339 -0.74 15.86 5.33
CA SER A 339 -0.35 15.27 6.63
C SER A 339 1.15 15.37 6.95
N GLY A 340 2.01 15.62 5.96
CA GLY A 340 3.47 15.59 6.11
C GLY A 340 4.06 14.18 6.12
N LEU A 341 3.25 13.16 5.80
CA LEU A 341 3.67 11.77 5.60
C LEU A 341 4.05 11.53 4.13
N GLY A 342 4.09 10.26 3.68
CA GLY A 342 4.41 9.91 2.30
C GLY A 342 5.89 9.72 1.98
N TYR A 343 6.80 9.95 2.93
CA TYR A 343 8.23 9.73 2.77
C TYR A 343 8.63 8.29 3.17
N GLY A 344 9.84 7.86 2.79
CA GLY A 344 10.43 6.61 3.27
C GLY A 344 9.94 5.33 2.56
N GLY A 345 9.14 5.47 1.50
CA GLY A 345 8.48 4.34 0.83
C GLY A 345 9.46 3.31 0.28
N GLN A 346 10.52 3.75 -0.40
CA GLN A 346 11.55 2.85 -0.92
C GLN A 346 12.24 2.07 0.20
N GLN A 347 12.64 2.73 1.30
CA GLN A 347 13.32 2.07 2.41
C GLN A 347 12.43 1.01 3.06
N LYS A 348 11.14 1.30 3.23
CA LYS A 348 10.20 0.35 3.82
C LYS A 348 9.94 -0.84 2.88
N ALA A 349 9.75 -0.58 1.58
CA ALA A 349 9.56 -1.63 0.60
C ALA A 349 10.80 -2.55 0.53
N GLU A 350 12.00 -1.96 0.50
CA GLU A 350 13.28 -2.69 0.54
C GLU A 350 13.40 -3.56 1.79
N LEU A 351 13.05 -3.05 2.98
CA LEU A 351 13.04 -3.86 4.21
C LEU A 351 12.16 -5.10 4.06
N ILE A 352 10.93 -4.95 3.57
CA ILE A 352 9.99 -6.06 3.41
C ILE A 352 10.53 -7.10 2.44
N SER A 353 11.09 -6.64 1.32
CA SER A 353 11.62 -7.52 0.29
C SER A 353 12.90 -8.23 0.72
N ASP A 354 13.89 -7.51 1.23
CA ASP A 354 15.13 -8.07 1.73
C ASP A 354 14.86 -9.11 2.84
N SER A 355 13.83 -8.86 3.65
CA SER A 355 13.33 -9.84 4.62
C SER A 355 12.75 -11.08 3.94
N PHE A 356 11.84 -10.91 2.97
CA PHE A 356 11.29 -12.03 2.19
C PHE A 356 12.39 -12.93 1.62
N PHE A 357 13.41 -12.35 0.99
CA PHE A 357 14.51 -13.13 0.44
C PHE A 357 15.45 -13.71 1.49
N THR A 358 15.70 -13.00 2.60
CA THR A 358 16.44 -13.56 3.74
C THR A 358 15.76 -14.82 4.26
N TRP A 359 14.43 -14.81 4.39
CA TRP A 359 13.63 -15.95 4.83
C TRP A 359 13.66 -17.13 3.85
N LEU A 360 13.83 -16.87 2.56
CA LEU A 360 14.05 -17.93 1.57
C LEU A 360 15.47 -18.48 1.68
N ALA A 361 16.47 -17.60 1.75
CA ALA A 361 17.88 -17.98 1.65
C ALA A 361 18.43 -18.74 2.86
N LEU A 362 17.88 -18.45 4.04
CA LEU A 362 18.28 -19.08 5.29
C LEU A 362 17.31 -20.20 5.67
N THR A 363 17.79 -21.10 6.51
CA THR A 363 17.01 -22.21 7.05
C THR A 363 16.27 -21.79 8.33
N PRO A 364 15.05 -22.31 8.60
CA PRO A 364 14.21 -21.82 9.69
C PRO A 364 14.83 -21.87 11.09
N GLU A 365 15.71 -22.82 11.38
CA GLU A 365 16.42 -22.95 12.65
C GLU A 365 17.34 -21.76 12.99
N LYS A 366 17.57 -20.84 12.04
CA LYS A 366 18.35 -19.61 12.24
C LYS A 366 17.51 -18.40 12.68
N PHE A 367 16.19 -18.50 12.60
CA PHE A 367 15.27 -17.35 12.76
C PHE A 367 14.93 -17.07 14.22
N TRP A 368 15.95 -16.92 15.04
CA TRP A 368 15.80 -16.60 16.45
C TRP A 368 16.84 -15.56 16.88
N VAL A 369 16.49 -14.83 17.93
CA VAL A 369 17.35 -13.88 18.62
C VAL A 369 17.21 -14.05 20.13
N ASN A 370 18.23 -13.62 20.87
CA ASN A 370 18.33 -13.81 22.30
C ASN A 370 19.13 -12.66 22.94
N LEU A 371 18.52 -12.00 23.91
CA LEU A 371 19.16 -10.98 24.74
C LEU A 371 19.19 -11.48 26.19
N ASN A 372 19.84 -12.62 26.40
CA ASN A 372 20.14 -13.14 27.73
C ASN A 372 21.53 -12.63 28.15
N PRO A 373 21.67 -11.83 29.24
CA PRO A 373 22.94 -11.24 29.67
C PRO A 373 23.97 -12.28 30.14
N ASP A 374 23.56 -13.53 30.44
CA ASP A 374 24.46 -14.63 30.76
C ASP A 374 24.92 -15.41 29.49
N GLN A 375 24.45 -15.01 28.30
CA GLN A 375 24.75 -15.69 27.03
C GLN A 375 25.24 -14.70 25.95
N PRO A 376 26.32 -13.93 26.20
CA PRO A 376 26.86 -12.95 25.25
C PRO A 376 27.33 -13.55 23.92
N ASP A 377 27.61 -14.85 23.89
CA ASP A 377 28.05 -15.61 22.73
C ASP A 377 26.88 -16.21 21.92
N LYS A 378 25.65 -16.13 22.43
CA LYS A 378 24.45 -16.71 21.84
C LYS A 378 23.37 -15.64 21.60
N ILE A 379 23.73 -14.58 20.88
CA ILE A 379 22.80 -13.49 20.53
C ILE A 379 21.87 -13.90 19.39
N MET A 380 22.43 -14.42 18.29
CA MET A 380 21.69 -14.91 17.10
C MET A 380 22.64 -15.65 16.14
N ASP A 381 22.12 -16.23 15.05
CA ASP A 381 22.95 -16.76 13.96
C ASP A 381 23.76 -15.65 13.26
N LYS A 382 25.06 -15.90 13.04
CA LYS A 382 26.00 -14.91 12.46
C LYS A 382 25.67 -14.48 11.04
N THR A 383 24.99 -15.32 10.26
CA THR A 383 24.57 -14.99 8.89
C THR A 383 23.29 -14.18 8.94
N PHE A 384 22.34 -14.58 9.80
CA PHE A 384 21.11 -13.83 10.02
C PHE A 384 21.39 -12.43 10.60
N GLY A 385 22.38 -12.30 11.49
CA GLY A 385 22.82 -11.02 12.06
C GLY A 385 23.47 -10.05 11.06
N LYS A 386 23.56 -10.41 9.76
CA LYS A 386 24.03 -9.51 8.69
C LYS A 386 22.90 -8.92 7.84
N THR A 387 21.64 -9.19 8.19
CA THR A 387 20.46 -8.76 7.42
C THR A 387 19.57 -7.84 8.24
N ASP A 388 18.79 -7.01 7.55
CA ASP A 388 17.80 -6.14 8.20
C ASP A 388 16.70 -6.94 8.92
N ALA A 389 16.31 -8.13 8.42
CA ALA A 389 15.37 -9.00 9.11
C ALA A 389 15.91 -9.44 10.49
N GLY A 390 17.18 -9.84 10.55
CA GLY A 390 17.84 -10.21 11.81
C GLY A 390 17.93 -9.04 12.80
N ARG A 391 18.29 -7.85 12.30
CA ARG A 391 18.29 -6.61 13.08
C ARG A 391 16.92 -6.32 13.67
N VAL A 392 15.87 -6.34 12.85
CA VAL A 392 14.49 -6.02 13.28
C VAL A 392 14.05 -6.96 14.39
N LEU A 393 14.33 -8.27 14.29
CA LEU A 393 14.00 -9.21 15.36
C LEU A 393 14.72 -8.87 16.67
N LEU A 394 16.04 -8.61 16.63
CA LEU A 394 16.81 -8.32 17.84
C LEU A 394 16.42 -6.99 18.49
N GLN A 395 16.14 -5.96 17.68
CA GLN A 395 15.69 -4.67 18.18
C GLN A 395 14.28 -4.74 18.76
N ALA A 396 13.37 -5.53 18.17
CA ALA A 396 12.05 -5.74 18.74
C ALA A 396 12.10 -6.51 20.07
N ASP A 397 13.05 -7.44 20.24
CA ASP A 397 13.27 -8.09 21.52
C ASP A 397 13.71 -7.09 22.62
N LEU A 398 14.59 -6.15 22.27
CA LEU A 398 15.00 -5.08 23.18
C LEU A 398 13.82 -4.16 23.51
N GLU A 399 13.04 -3.74 22.51
CA GLU A 399 11.87 -2.88 22.72
C GLU A 399 10.84 -3.54 23.65
N MET A 400 10.58 -4.85 23.48
CA MET A 400 9.67 -5.60 24.35
C MET A 400 10.16 -5.63 25.80
N LYS A 401 11.48 -5.66 26.01
CA LYS A 401 12.05 -5.58 27.36
C LYS A 401 11.87 -4.20 27.98
N HIS A 402 12.10 -3.14 27.21
CA HIS A 402 11.79 -1.78 27.65
C HIS A 402 10.31 -1.63 28.03
N ASP A 403 9.40 -2.16 27.22
CA ASP A 403 7.96 -2.14 27.52
C ASP A 403 7.61 -2.97 28.77
N TYR A 404 8.18 -4.17 28.91
CA TYR A 404 7.98 -4.97 30.12
C TYR A 404 8.47 -4.24 31.37
N ALA A 405 9.65 -3.63 31.32
CA ALA A 405 10.21 -2.91 32.47
C ALA A 405 9.28 -1.78 32.90
N LYS A 406 8.76 -1.00 31.94
CA LYS A 406 7.77 0.06 32.17
C LYS A 406 6.47 -0.49 32.77
N ASP A 407 5.97 -1.60 32.25
CA ASP A 407 4.73 -2.22 32.75
C ASP A 407 4.89 -2.82 34.15
N MET A 408 6.12 -3.10 34.57
CA MET A 408 6.45 -3.55 35.90
C MET A 408 6.75 -2.42 36.89
N ASP A 409 6.65 -1.14 36.50
CA ASP A 409 6.89 -0.03 37.41
C ASP A 409 5.85 -0.02 38.56
N PRO A 410 6.25 -0.23 39.83
CA PRO A 410 5.32 -0.31 40.95
C PRO A 410 4.64 1.02 41.27
N ARG A 411 5.08 2.12 40.67
CA ARG A 411 4.58 3.48 40.95
C ARG A 411 3.42 3.87 40.05
N THR A 412 3.28 3.26 38.88
CA THR A 412 2.32 3.69 37.85
C THR A 412 1.66 2.53 37.13
N GLY A 413 0.58 2.82 36.38
CA GLY A 413 0.00 1.89 35.41
C GLY A 413 -0.39 0.52 35.96
N ILE A 414 -0.12 -0.52 35.16
CA ILE A 414 -0.41 -1.92 35.48
C ILE A 414 0.54 -2.44 36.57
N GLY A 415 1.80 -2.01 36.56
CA GLY A 415 2.80 -2.40 37.57
C GLY A 415 2.36 -2.03 38.97
N LYS A 416 1.86 -0.81 39.20
CA LYS A 416 1.27 -0.42 40.48
C LYS A 416 0.14 -1.37 40.92
N GLN A 417 -0.76 -1.73 40.01
CA GLN A 417 -1.86 -2.65 40.31
C GLN A 417 -1.36 -4.04 40.69
N LEU A 418 -0.35 -4.55 39.98
CA LEU A 418 0.31 -5.82 40.29
C LEU A 418 0.90 -5.77 41.70
N PHE A 419 1.73 -4.77 42.01
CA PHE A 419 2.40 -4.67 43.30
C PHE A 419 1.45 -4.38 44.47
N ASP A 420 0.38 -3.60 44.26
CA ASP A 420 -0.68 -3.42 45.27
C ASP A 420 -1.36 -4.76 45.60
N LYS A 421 -1.57 -5.61 44.59
CA LYS A 421 -2.16 -6.94 44.77
C LYS A 421 -1.22 -7.92 45.46
N LEU A 422 0.05 -7.95 45.07
CA LEU A 422 1.09 -8.73 45.76
C LEU A 422 1.18 -8.35 47.24
N LYS A 423 1.14 -7.04 47.53
CA LYS A 423 1.13 -6.53 48.91
C LYS A 423 -0.11 -6.99 49.68
N ALA A 424 -1.30 -6.93 49.09
CA ALA A 424 -2.53 -7.41 49.73
C ALA A 424 -2.50 -8.92 50.01
N GLU A 425 -1.76 -9.69 49.21
CA GLU A 425 -1.59 -11.15 49.35
C GLU A 425 -0.35 -11.54 50.18
N ASN A 426 0.34 -10.58 50.81
CA ASN A 426 1.59 -10.77 51.55
C ASN A 426 2.71 -11.46 50.73
N ILE A 427 2.80 -11.15 49.44
CA ILE A 427 3.86 -11.62 48.55
C ILE A 427 4.93 -10.51 48.46
N PRO A 428 6.19 -10.77 48.89
CA PRO A 428 7.17 -9.71 49.14
C PRO A 428 7.76 -9.11 47.86
N CYS A 429 7.75 -9.86 46.75
CA CYS A 429 8.46 -9.50 45.53
C CYS A 429 7.98 -10.35 44.34
N THR A 430 8.62 -10.15 43.19
CA THR A 430 8.39 -10.91 41.96
C THR A 430 9.64 -11.74 41.61
N HIS A 431 9.56 -12.60 40.59
CA HIS A 431 10.70 -13.41 40.14
C HIS A 431 11.11 -13.06 38.71
N GLY A 432 12.36 -13.39 38.36
CA GLY A 432 12.88 -13.27 37.01
C GLY A 432 12.02 -13.99 35.96
N VAL A 433 11.87 -13.40 34.77
CA VAL A 433 11.14 -14.01 33.65
C VAL A 433 11.90 -13.92 32.34
N ARG A 434 11.61 -14.86 31.45
CA ARG A 434 11.94 -14.82 30.03
C ARG A 434 10.70 -14.53 29.21
N ASN A 435 10.69 -13.38 28.57
CA ASN A 435 9.68 -13.00 27.61
C ASN A 435 10.17 -13.24 26.18
N TRP A 436 9.37 -13.75 25.27
CA TRP A 436 9.78 -13.78 23.87
C TRP A 436 8.60 -13.69 22.91
N ILE A 437 8.83 -13.04 21.77
CA ILE A 437 7.83 -12.90 20.72
C ILE A 437 7.88 -14.10 19.79
N VAL A 438 6.73 -14.67 19.46
CA VAL A 438 6.59 -15.71 18.43
C VAL A 438 5.43 -15.39 17.49
N PRO A 439 5.43 -15.94 16.27
CA PRO A 439 4.28 -15.97 15.38
C PRO A 439 3.07 -16.67 15.99
N LYS A 440 1.90 -16.02 16.00
CA LYS A 440 0.61 -16.75 16.03
C LYS A 440 0.25 -17.20 14.61
N PRO A 441 -0.62 -18.21 14.44
CA PRO A 441 -1.06 -18.63 13.10
C PRO A 441 -1.53 -17.44 12.27
N ALA A 442 -0.90 -17.22 11.12
CA ALA A 442 -1.38 -16.23 10.15
C ALA A 442 -2.67 -16.72 9.51
N GLU A 443 -3.70 -15.88 9.45
CA GLU A 443 -4.90 -16.15 8.66
C GLU A 443 -4.61 -15.87 7.19
N VAL A 444 -4.74 -16.90 6.36
CA VAL A 444 -4.38 -16.81 4.93
C VAL A 444 -5.44 -17.43 4.05
N ARG A 445 -5.49 -16.99 2.78
CA ARG A 445 -6.29 -17.63 1.73
C ARG A 445 -5.42 -17.92 0.53
N GLU A 446 -5.30 -19.20 0.18
CA GLU A 446 -4.73 -19.62 -1.10
C GLU A 446 -5.83 -19.65 -2.17
N GLN A 447 -5.77 -18.76 -3.16
CA GLN A 447 -6.77 -18.65 -4.22
C GLN A 447 -6.13 -18.18 -5.52
N ASN A 448 -6.60 -18.72 -6.65
CA ASN A 448 -6.09 -18.42 -7.99
C ASN A 448 -4.57 -18.61 -8.13
N GLY A 449 -4.01 -19.53 -7.33
CA GLY A 449 -2.58 -19.80 -7.28
C GLY A 449 -1.74 -18.80 -6.49
N GLY A 450 -2.33 -17.75 -5.90
CA GLY A 450 -1.66 -16.82 -4.98
C GLY A 450 -2.06 -17.02 -3.53
N LEU A 451 -1.40 -16.30 -2.63
CA LEU A 451 -1.63 -16.27 -1.18
C LEU A 451 -2.04 -14.85 -0.76
N TYR A 452 -3.24 -14.71 -0.22
CA TYR A 452 -3.68 -13.54 0.55
C TYR A 452 -3.32 -13.73 2.02
N ILE A 453 -2.70 -12.72 2.62
CA ILE A 453 -2.35 -12.66 4.04
C ILE A 453 -3.34 -11.71 4.72
N LEU A 454 -4.33 -12.28 5.42
CA LEU A 454 -5.46 -11.54 5.98
C LEU A 454 -5.11 -10.96 7.34
N ASP A 455 -4.46 -11.77 8.17
CA ASP A 455 -3.94 -11.36 9.46
C ASP A 455 -2.67 -12.17 9.80
N ALA A 456 -1.76 -11.55 10.55
CA ALA A 456 -0.50 -12.17 10.96
C ALA A 456 -0.14 -11.71 12.38
N PRO A 457 -0.90 -12.16 13.40
CA PRO A 457 -0.70 -11.67 14.76
C PRO A 457 0.54 -12.29 15.41
N LEU A 458 1.09 -11.59 16.38
CA LEU A 458 2.23 -12.02 17.20
C LEU A 458 1.75 -12.38 18.61
N LYS A 459 2.49 -13.29 19.26
CA LYS A 459 2.27 -13.70 20.65
C LYS A 459 3.49 -13.37 21.49
N VAL A 460 3.26 -12.92 22.72
CA VAL A 460 4.31 -12.86 23.74
C VAL A 460 4.16 -14.07 24.65
N ASN A 461 5.24 -14.83 24.84
CA ASN A 461 5.30 -15.86 25.87
C ASN A 461 6.15 -15.36 27.03
N SER A 462 5.80 -15.76 28.24
CA SER A 462 6.56 -15.51 29.46
C SER A 462 6.77 -16.82 30.21
N VAL A 463 7.96 -17.07 30.74
CA VAL A 463 8.22 -18.15 31.71
C VAL A 463 9.16 -17.68 32.81
N PRO A 464 9.08 -18.22 34.02
CA PRO A 464 10.09 -17.97 35.05
C PRO A 464 11.51 -18.32 34.57
N GLN A 465 12.47 -17.44 34.84
CA GLN A 465 13.89 -17.68 34.56
C GLN A 465 14.78 -16.98 35.58
N GLU A 466 15.80 -17.68 36.06
CA GLU A 466 16.88 -17.12 36.87
C GLU A 466 18.08 -16.68 36.01
N VAL A 467 18.81 -15.68 36.50
CA VAL A 467 20.05 -15.18 35.90
C VAL A 467 21.16 -15.10 36.94
N LYS A 468 22.39 -15.32 36.48
CA LYS A 468 23.62 -15.13 37.27
C LYS A 468 24.04 -13.66 37.28
N THR A 469 23.75 -12.93 36.21
CA THR A 469 23.98 -11.49 36.13
C THR A 469 23.24 -10.79 37.28
N PRO A 470 23.95 -10.04 38.15
CA PRO A 470 23.34 -9.42 39.32
C PRO A 470 22.16 -8.52 38.94
N SER A 471 21.00 -8.79 39.54
CA SER A 471 19.87 -7.87 39.53
C SER A 471 20.22 -6.64 40.36
N PRO A 472 19.94 -5.41 39.89
CA PRO A 472 20.09 -4.21 40.71
C PRO A 472 19.21 -4.23 41.97
N ASN A 473 18.23 -5.13 42.05
CA ASN A 473 17.30 -5.18 43.17
C ASN A 473 17.62 -6.24 44.24
N GLY A 474 18.64 -7.09 44.05
CA GLY A 474 19.01 -8.14 45.02
C GLY A 474 18.17 -9.44 44.94
N PRO A 475 18.39 -10.42 45.84
CA PRO A 475 17.74 -11.73 45.79
C PRO A 475 16.36 -11.76 46.47
N CYS A 476 15.33 -12.20 45.74
CA CYS A 476 13.96 -12.41 46.23
C CYS A 476 13.69 -13.91 46.42
N ASN A 477 13.31 -14.32 47.64
CA ASN A 477 12.96 -15.70 47.94
C ASN A 477 11.42 -15.82 48.04
N LEU A 478 10.81 -16.58 47.13
CA LEU A 478 9.38 -16.89 47.14
C LEU A 478 9.17 -18.38 47.42
N THR A 479 8.05 -18.74 48.06
CA THR A 479 7.62 -20.15 48.10
C THR A 479 7.08 -20.59 46.74
N ASP A 480 6.98 -21.90 46.47
CA ASP A 480 6.42 -22.43 45.22
C ASP A 480 5.01 -21.89 44.92
N ALA A 481 4.17 -21.77 45.95
CA ALA A 481 2.82 -21.21 45.83
C ALA A 481 2.86 -19.72 45.45
N GLN A 482 3.79 -18.95 46.03
CA GLN A 482 3.98 -17.54 45.69
C GLN A 482 4.57 -17.37 44.28
N HIS A 483 5.51 -18.22 43.87
CA HIS A 483 6.02 -18.25 42.49
C HIS A 483 4.90 -18.47 41.48
N LYS A 484 4.07 -19.50 41.70
CA LYS A 484 2.92 -19.79 40.84
C LYS A 484 1.96 -18.59 40.79
N ARG A 485 1.67 -18.00 41.94
CA ARG A 485 0.78 -16.84 42.03
C ARG A 485 1.33 -15.61 41.29
N VAL A 486 2.62 -15.31 41.45
CA VAL A 486 3.27 -14.22 40.70
C VAL A 486 3.21 -14.47 39.21
N THR A 487 3.48 -15.69 38.76
CA THR A 487 3.36 -16.08 37.34
C THR A 487 1.94 -15.86 36.82
N GLU A 488 0.91 -16.34 37.54
CA GLU A 488 -0.50 -16.13 37.17
C GLU A 488 -0.86 -14.65 37.05
N LEU A 489 -0.37 -13.80 37.96
CA LEU A 489 -0.61 -12.37 37.92
C LEU A 489 0.11 -11.69 36.76
N MET A 490 1.35 -12.08 36.45
CA MET A 490 2.07 -11.58 35.28
C MET A 490 1.38 -11.97 33.98
N ASP A 491 0.94 -13.22 33.86
CA ASP A 491 0.26 -13.74 32.66
C ASP A 491 -1.10 -13.08 32.43
N THR A 492 -1.78 -12.64 33.49
CA THR A 492 -3.11 -12.03 33.42
C THR A 492 -3.07 -10.51 33.30
N MET A 493 -2.05 -9.85 33.84
CA MET A 493 -1.99 -8.39 33.91
C MET A 493 -0.93 -7.80 32.96
N ILE A 494 0.27 -8.37 32.90
CA ILE A 494 1.43 -7.76 32.23
C ILE A 494 1.54 -8.25 30.79
N VAL A 495 1.59 -9.57 30.58
CA VAL A 495 1.82 -10.17 29.26
C VAL A 495 0.79 -9.71 28.20
N PRO A 496 -0.52 -9.60 28.51
CA PRO A 496 -1.51 -9.16 27.52
C PRO A 496 -1.30 -7.73 27.03
N ASP A 497 -0.82 -6.82 27.88
CA ASP A 497 -0.58 -5.43 27.49
C ASP A 497 0.65 -5.30 26.59
N ILE A 498 1.71 -6.05 26.89
CA ILE A 498 2.90 -6.13 26.03
C ILE A 498 2.54 -6.76 24.68
N GLU A 499 1.78 -7.85 24.67
CA GLU A 499 1.31 -8.48 23.44
C GLU A 499 0.47 -7.51 22.59
N LYS A 500 -0.39 -6.71 23.22
CA LYS A 500 -1.13 -5.64 22.54
C LYS A 500 -0.17 -4.63 21.90
N LYS A 501 0.81 -4.11 22.64
CA LYS A 501 1.83 -3.17 22.12
C LYS A 501 2.59 -3.74 20.93
N VAL A 502 3.04 -5.00 21.00
CA VAL A 502 3.72 -5.69 19.89
C VAL A 502 2.85 -5.72 18.63
N ASN A 503 1.54 -5.90 18.77
CA ASN A 503 0.62 -5.99 17.64
C ASN A 503 0.10 -4.62 17.14
N THR A 504 0.11 -3.56 17.96
CA THR A 504 -0.54 -2.29 17.58
C THR A 504 0.38 -1.09 17.55
N ASP A 505 1.45 -1.06 18.35
CA ASP A 505 2.30 0.12 18.48
C ASP A 505 3.22 0.28 17.26
N ALA A 506 3.51 1.53 16.88
CA ALA A 506 4.30 1.88 15.71
C ALA A 506 5.76 1.41 15.84
N ARG A 507 6.29 1.33 17.07
CA ARG A 507 7.65 0.83 17.36
C ARG A 507 7.87 -0.62 16.88
N TYR A 508 6.81 -1.42 16.75
CA TYR A 508 6.85 -2.81 16.26
C TYR A 508 6.37 -2.96 14.81
N ALA A 509 6.10 -1.87 14.09
CA ALA A 509 5.60 -1.93 12.71
C ALA A 509 6.55 -2.67 11.76
N ASP A 510 7.86 -2.52 11.96
CA ASP A 510 8.86 -3.28 11.19
C ASP A 510 8.80 -4.77 11.51
N LEU A 511 8.60 -5.17 12.77
CA LEU A 511 8.47 -6.58 13.14
C LEU A 511 7.26 -7.24 12.46
N ARG A 512 6.12 -6.54 12.42
CA ARG A 512 4.90 -7.03 11.74
C ARG A 512 5.10 -7.13 10.23
N ALA A 513 5.72 -6.13 9.61
CA ALA A 513 6.05 -6.16 8.18
C ALA A 513 7.00 -7.32 7.83
N VAL A 514 8.01 -7.55 8.67
CA VAL A 514 8.97 -8.65 8.56
C VAL A 514 8.32 -10.03 8.78
N TYR A 515 7.31 -10.13 9.65
CA TYR A 515 6.53 -11.34 9.84
C TYR A 515 5.64 -11.65 8.62
N ASN A 516 4.94 -10.66 8.06
CA ASN A 516 4.18 -10.84 6.81
C ASN A 516 5.08 -11.36 5.66
N ALA A 517 6.29 -10.83 5.52
CA ALA A 517 7.28 -11.34 4.58
C ALA A 517 7.68 -12.81 4.85
N ARG A 518 7.80 -13.20 6.13
CA ARG A 518 8.09 -14.59 6.55
C ARG A 518 6.98 -15.56 6.14
N VAL A 519 5.72 -15.15 6.27
CA VAL A 519 4.55 -15.93 5.86
C VAL A 519 4.55 -16.16 4.35
N ALA A 520 4.78 -15.09 3.56
CA ALA A 520 4.89 -15.19 2.11
C ALA A 520 6.06 -16.10 1.67
N ALA A 521 7.23 -15.94 2.27
CA ALA A 521 8.42 -16.75 1.97
C ALA A 521 8.21 -18.23 2.30
N GLU A 522 7.53 -18.55 3.41
CA GLU A 522 7.16 -19.93 3.75
C GLU A 522 6.29 -20.57 2.66
N TRP A 523 5.30 -19.83 2.18
CA TRP A 523 4.41 -20.32 1.16
C TRP A 523 5.13 -20.52 -0.18
N ILE A 524 6.05 -19.63 -0.56
CA ILE A 524 6.88 -19.80 -1.76
C ILE A 524 7.78 -21.03 -1.64
N ARG A 525 8.40 -21.26 -0.47
CA ARG A 525 9.16 -22.48 -0.18
C ARG A 525 8.29 -23.74 -0.35
N GLN A 526 7.04 -23.69 0.10
CA GLN A 526 6.08 -24.78 -0.07
C GLN A 526 5.65 -24.98 -1.53
N GLN A 527 5.55 -23.92 -2.34
CA GLN A 527 5.26 -24.05 -3.77
C GLN A 527 6.47 -24.60 -4.54
N ASP A 528 7.67 -24.12 -4.23
CA ASP A 528 8.92 -24.58 -4.83
C ASP A 528 9.18 -26.07 -4.59
N ALA A 529 8.88 -26.56 -3.40
CA ALA A 529 8.96 -27.98 -3.07
C ALA A 529 8.01 -28.87 -3.90
N LYS A 530 6.90 -28.31 -4.42
CA LYS A 530 5.99 -29.03 -5.34
C LYS A 530 6.48 -28.95 -6.78
N SER A 531 6.99 -27.79 -7.19
CA SER A 531 7.53 -27.54 -8.52
C SER A 531 8.54 -26.40 -8.44
N PRO A 532 9.79 -26.59 -8.90
CA PRO A 532 10.81 -25.55 -8.85
C PRO A 532 10.35 -24.23 -9.46
N THR A 533 10.59 -23.15 -8.73
CA THR A 533 10.26 -21.75 -9.08
C THR A 533 11.53 -20.98 -9.44
N ASP A 534 11.39 -19.71 -9.83
CA ASP A 534 12.55 -18.81 -10.02
C ASP A 534 13.35 -18.58 -8.71
N TYR A 535 12.76 -18.92 -7.55
CA TYR A 535 13.38 -18.77 -6.24
C TYR A 535 14.18 -20.01 -5.80
N HIS A 536 14.14 -21.12 -6.55
CA HIS A 536 14.76 -22.39 -6.18
C HIS A 536 16.25 -22.25 -5.81
N ALA A 537 17.00 -21.47 -6.59
CA ALA A 537 18.43 -21.25 -6.37
C ALA A 537 18.76 -20.43 -5.11
N ILE A 538 17.79 -19.65 -4.62
CA ILE A 538 17.94 -18.84 -3.40
C ILE A 538 17.61 -19.69 -2.18
N ILE A 539 16.57 -20.52 -2.25
CA ILE A 539 16.05 -21.27 -1.09
C ILE A 539 17.14 -22.10 -0.41
N ASN A 540 17.35 -21.86 0.89
CA ASN A 540 18.37 -22.49 1.72
C ASN A 540 19.83 -22.36 1.22
N SER A 541 20.12 -21.39 0.34
CA SER A 541 21.47 -21.18 -0.20
C SER A 541 22.49 -20.68 0.83
N ASN A 542 22.01 -20.17 1.98
CA ASN A 542 22.80 -19.48 3.00
C ASN A 542 23.55 -18.23 2.47
N LYS A 543 23.14 -17.69 1.32
CA LYS A 543 23.73 -16.50 0.69
C LYS A 543 22.82 -15.30 0.91
N VAL A 544 23.23 -14.38 1.78
CA VAL A 544 22.45 -13.16 2.13
C VAL A 544 23.14 -11.86 1.73
N THR A 545 24.28 -11.93 1.02
CA THR A 545 25.08 -10.75 0.65
C THR A 545 24.34 -9.77 -0.25
N ASP A 546 23.28 -10.23 -0.92
CA ASP A 546 22.42 -9.42 -1.77
C ASP A 546 21.35 -8.63 -0.99
N TRP A 547 21.13 -8.97 0.29
CA TRP A 547 20.18 -8.31 1.20
C TRP A 547 20.89 -7.90 2.52
N PRO A 548 21.90 -7.02 2.42
CA PRO A 548 22.66 -6.58 3.59
C PRO A 548 21.85 -5.60 4.44
N LEU A 549 22.37 -5.26 5.62
CA LEU A 549 21.93 -4.08 6.38
C LEU A 549 22.02 -2.81 5.51
N ARG A 550 20.91 -2.09 5.34
CA ARG A 550 20.85 -0.89 4.49
C ARG A 550 20.82 0.43 5.25
N GLY A 551 21.15 1.50 4.51
CA GLY A 551 20.97 2.89 4.95
C GLY A 551 21.65 3.18 6.29
N LYS A 552 20.90 3.79 7.22
CA LYS A 552 21.39 4.12 8.57
C LYS A 552 21.77 2.90 9.42
N ASN A 553 21.38 1.69 8.99
CA ASN A 553 21.64 0.45 9.72
C ASN A 553 22.89 -0.27 9.22
N ALA A 554 23.59 0.22 8.18
CA ALA A 554 24.74 -0.47 7.59
C ALA A 554 25.89 -0.74 8.58
N SER A 555 25.99 0.03 9.66
CA SER A 555 26.98 -0.14 10.75
C SER A 555 26.42 -0.86 11.98
N TRP A 556 25.16 -1.28 11.96
CA TRP A 556 24.54 -1.99 13.09
C TRP A 556 25.24 -3.34 13.32
N THR A 557 25.38 -3.72 14.60
CA THR A 557 25.89 -5.03 14.99
C THR A 557 24.99 -5.63 16.08
N PRO A 558 24.80 -6.96 16.11
CA PRO A 558 24.08 -7.64 17.19
C PRO A 558 24.67 -7.32 18.58
N GLU A 559 26.00 -7.22 18.67
CA GLU A 559 26.73 -6.93 19.90
C GLU A 559 26.42 -5.53 20.45
N GLN A 560 26.14 -4.55 19.58
CA GLN A 560 25.72 -3.21 19.99
C GLN A 560 24.38 -3.28 20.72
N THR A 561 23.36 -3.92 20.12
CA THR A 561 22.04 -4.09 20.75
C THR A 561 22.12 -4.91 22.03
N TYR A 562 22.98 -5.93 22.07
CA TYR A 562 23.25 -6.68 23.31
C TYR A 562 23.83 -5.79 24.41
N LYS A 563 24.82 -4.95 24.10
CA LYS A 563 25.41 -4.01 25.08
C LYS A 563 24.39 -2.99 25.55
N ASP A 564 23.55 -2.47 24.65
CA ASP A 564 22.48 -1.53 24.99
C ASP A 564 21.47 -2.18 25.95
N TYR A 565 21.10 -3.44 25.69
CA TYR A 565 20.29 -4.21 26.62
C TYR A 565 20.96 -4.42 27.97
N VAL A 566 22.20 -4.92 28.02
CA VAL A 566 22.93 -5.16 29.29
C VAL A 566 23.05 -3.86 30.09
N LYS A 567 23.30 -2.73 29.42
CA LYS A 567 23.31 -1.42 30.06
C LYS A 567 21.93 -1.05 30.62
N SER A 568 20.87 -1.21 29.83
CA SER A 568 19.50 -0.97 30.30
C SER A 568 19.14 -1.86 31.50
N PHE A 569 19.53 -3.12 31.45
CA PHE A 569 19.31 -4.13 32.48
C PHE A 569 20.06 -3.81 33.79
N THR A 570 21.30 -3.33 33.70
CA THR A 570 22.14 -3.09 34.88
C THR A 570 22.02 -1.67 35.43
N GLN A 571 21.69 -0.68 34.59
CA GLN A 571 21.79 0.76 34.91
C GLN A 571 20.60 1.62 34.45
N GLY A 572 19.66 1.05 33.68
CA GLY A 572 18.60 1.82 33.00
C GLY A 572 17.21 1.40 33.46
N ASP A 573 16.39 0.90 32.53
CA ASP A 573 14.96 0.65 32.76
C ASP A 573 14.64 -0.30 33.91
N TYR A 574 15.61 -1.11 34.35
CA TYR A 574 15.45 -2.05 35.45
C TYR A 574 16.06 -1.57 36.77
N SER A 575 16.69 -0.39 36.79
CA SER A 575 17.36 0.18 37.96
C SER A 575 16.42 1.01 38.85
N TYR A 576 15.12 0.70 38.88
CA TYR A 576 14.17 1.42 39.72
C TYR A 576 14.66 1.44 41.19
N PRO A 577 14.86 2.62 41.80
CA PRO A 577 15.11 2.66 43.24
C PRO A 577 13.84 2.27 43.98
N CYS A 578 13.86 1.10 44.63
CA CYS A 578 12.92 0.77 45.70
C CYS A 578 13.23 1.61 46.95
N GLU A 579 12.97 2.92 46.93
CA GLU A 579 12.70 3.64 48.17
C GLU A 579 11.27 3.34 48.63
N ARG A 580 11.08 2.10 49.10
CA ARG A 580 10.42 1.80 50.36
C ARG A 580 10.68 0.34 50.74
N ALA A 581 11.38 0.20 51.87
CA ALA A 581 11.58 -1.01 52.67
C ALA A 581 12.54 -2.09 52.13
N GLY A 582 13.52 -1.76 51.28
CA GLY A 582 14.70 -2.62 51.07
C GLY A 582 14.39 -4.05 50.62
N GLN A 583 13.41 -4.23 49.72
CA GLN A 583 13.05 -5.54 49.16
C GLN A 583 13.27 -5.58 47.63
N PRO A 584 13.65 -6.74 47.05
CA PRO A 584 13.99 -6.89 45.63
C PRO A 584 12.83 -6.85 44.63
N GLY A 585 13.11 -6.37 43.42
CA GLY A 585 12.30 -6.41 42.20
C GLY A 585 12.94 -7.24 41.06
N THR A 586 12.15 -7.47 40.00
CA THR A 586 12.40 -8.50 38.97
C THR A 586 13.27 -8.07 37.80
N CYS A 587 14.02 -9.04 37.28
CA CYS A 587 14.81 -9.01 36.05
C CYS A 587 14.09 -9.69 34.89
N VAL A 588 14.26 -9.18 33.66
CA VAL A 588 13.66 -9.79 32.46
C VAL A 588 14.65 -10.09 31.37
N MET A 589 14.42 -11.25 30.78
CA MET A 589 15.17 -11.93 29.74
C MET A 589 14.31 -12.06 28.49
N GLY A 590 14.89 -12.29 27.32
CA GLY A 590 14.03 -12.66 26.19
C GLY A 590 14.63 -12.90 24.82
N GLY A 591 13.73 -13.02 23.84
CA GLY A 591 14.06 -13.23 22.42
C GLY A 591 12.88 -12.93 21.47
N VAL A 592 13.13 -13.10 20.18
CA VAL A 592 12.10 -13.29 19.15
C VAL A 592 12.42 -14.60 18.42
N ASP A 593 11.44 -15.49 18.24
CA ASP A 593 11.63 -16.78 17.58
C ASP A 593 10.58 -16.98 16.46
N PHE A 594 11.06 -16.81 15.22
CA PHE A 594 10.30 -16.96 13.97
C PHE A 594 10.71 -18.24 13.22
N SER A 595 11.33 -19.21 13.92
CA SER A 595 11.68 -20.51 13.35
C SER A 595 10.45 -21.28 12.87
N LYS A 596 9.28 -20.96 13.42
CA LYS A 596 7.98 -21.44 12.98
C LYS A 596 7.23 -20.32 12.28
N SER A 597 6.46 -20.67 11.24
CA SER A 597 5.52 -19.75 10.56
C SER A 597 4.16 -20.45 10.41
N PRO A 598 3.43 -20.67 11.52
CA PRO A 598 2.13 -21.34 11.47
C PRO A 598 1.14 -20.54 10.62
N LYS A 599 0.27 -21.24 9.89
CA LYS A 599 -0.79 -20.61 9.09
C LYS A 599 -2.12 -21.34 9.28
N GLN A 600 -3.21 -20.61 9.16
CA GLN A 600 -4.57 -21.11 9.13
C GLN A 600 -5.23 -20.70 7.81
N ASN A 601 -5.62 -21.69 7.00
CA ASN A 601 -6.30 -21.44 5.75
C ASN A 601 -7.77 -21.10 6.00
N VAL A 602 -8.19 -19.91 5.56
CA VAL A 602 -9.58 -19.49 5.54
C VAL A 602 -10.33 -20.18 4.39
N THR A 603 -11.57 -20.61 4.65
CA THR A 603 -12.40 -21.25 3.63
C THR A 603 -12.80 -20.24 2.55
N GLN A 604 -13.07 -20.72 1.34
CA GLN A 604 -13.53 -19.84 0.26
C GLN A 604 -14.85 -19.12 0.64
N ALA A 605 -15.75 -19.78 1.36
CA ALA A 605 -17.00 -19.18 1.82
C ALA A 605 -16.76 -18.02 2.80
N LYS A 606 -15.93 -18.22 3.83
CA LYS A 606 -15.55 -17.15 4.78
C LYS A 606 -14.83 -16.00 4.06
N PHE A 607 -13.86 -16.32 3.20
CA PHE A 607 -13.15 -15.31 2.41
C PHE A 607 -14.07 -14.50 1.49
N THR A 608 -15.03 -15.15 0.83
CA THR A 608 -15.99 -14.45 -0.03
C THR A 608 -16.96 -13.60 0.79
N ALA A 609 -17.31 -14.02 2.00
CA ALA A 609 -18.20 -13.26 2.88
C ALA A 609 -17.52 -12.03 3.50
N GLU A 610 -16.24 -12.15 3.89
CA GLU A 610 -15.51 -11.13 4.64
C GLU A 610 -14.57 -10.27 3.76
N HIS A 611 -14.19 -10.75 2.56
CA HIS A 611 -13.20 -10.12 1.67
C HIS A 611 -13.60 -10.21 0.19
N LYS A 612 -14.88 -9.98 -0.13
CA LYS A 612 -15.47 -10.14 -1.47
C LYS A 612 -14.77 -9.33 -2.57
N ASN A 613 -14.28 -8.14 -2.25
CA ASN A 613 -13.68 -7.16 -3.16
C ASN A 613 -12.15 -7.28 -3.21
N LEU A 614 -11.53 -7.89 -2.19
CA LEU A 614 -10.07 -7.96 -2.05
C LEU A 614 -9.34 -8.56 -3.29
N PRO A 615 -9.87 -9.61 -3.98
CA PRO A 615 -9.24 -10.09 -5.21
C PRO A 615 -9.13 -9.01 -6.29
N ARG A 616 -10.21 -8.25 -6.53
CA ARG A 616 -10.20 -7.17 -7.52
C ARG A 616 -9.27 -6.03 -7.09
N THR A 617 -9.30 -5.63 -5.81
CA THR A 617 -8.37 -4.63 -5.27
C THR A 617 -6.91 -5.06 -5.48
N THR A 618 -6.60 -6.33 -5.28
CA THR A 618 -5.27 -6.90 -5.48
C THR A 618 -4.86 -6.91 -6.96
N ASP A 619 -5.77 -7.27 -7.87
CA ASP A 619 -5.47 -7.29 -9.31
C ASP A 619 -5.16 -5.88 -9.85
N ILE A 620 -5.86 -4.86 -9.33
CA ILE A 620 -5.61 -3.45 -9.64
C ILE A 620 -4.30 -2.98 -9.00
N SER A 621 -4.06 -3.33 -7.73
CA SER A 621 -2.91 -2.84 -6.97
C SER A 621 -1.56 -3.23 -7.56
N VAL A 622 -1.48 -4.38 -8.23
CA VAL A 622 -0.30 -4.85 -8.97
C VAL A 622 0.12 -3.86 -10.08
N LYS A 623 -0.82 -3.04 -10.59
CA LYS A 623 -0.57 -2.12 -11.70
C LYS A 623 -0.54 -0.66 -11.28
N ALA A 624 -1.35 -0.27 -10.30
CA ALA A 624 -1.51 1.09 -9.83
C ALA A 624 -1.97 1.13 -8.37
N MET A 625 -1.62 2.19 -7.63
CA MET A 625 -2.16 2.39 -6.29
C MET A 625 -3.68 2.60 -6.36
N THR A 626 -4.43 1.89 -5.50
CA THR A 626 -5.89 1.93 -5.45
C THR A 626 -6.39 2.05 -4.02
N ASP A 627 -7.57 2.65 -3.84
CA ASP A 627 -8.30 2.54 -2.57
C ASP A 627 -8.72 1.08 -2.30
N ASP A 628 -8.68 0.68 -1.04
CA ASP A 628 -9.15 -0.64 -0.61
C ASP A 628 -10.69 -0.64 -0.46
N ALA A 629 -11.34 -1.58 -1.15
CA ALA A 629 -12.79 -1.67 -1.24
C ALA A 629 -13.44 -2.43 -0.06
N GLU A 630 -12.64 -2.94 0.89
CA GLU A 630 -13.10 -3.48 2.17
C GLU A 630 -12.89 -2.48 3.31
N SER A 631 -11.86 -1.62 3.20
CA SER A 631 -11.53 -0.60 4.19
C SER A 631 -11.14 0.71 3.54
N ARG A 632 -12.00 1.72 3.66
CA ARG A 632 -11.73 3.09 3.18
C ARG A 632 -10.51 3.74 3.83
N ALA A 633 -9.99 3.20 4.93
CA ALA A 633 -8.79 3.68 5.61
C ALA A 633 -7.49 3.14 4.97
N LEU A 634 -7.58 2.17 4.06
CA LEU A 634 -6.43 1.50 3.47
C LEU A 634 -6.30 1.82 1.98
N LEU A 635 -5.05 1.76 1.52
CA LEU A 635 -4.65 1.72 0.13
C LEU A 635 -4.00 0.37 -0.14
N ALA A 636 -4.17 -0.12 -1.36
CA ALA A 636 -3.41 -1.23 -1.90
C ALA A 636 -2.49 -0.74 -3.02
N LEU A 637 -1.25 -1.20 -2.99
CA LEU A 637 -0.23 -0.86 -3.99
C LEU A 637 0.78 -1.99 -4.11
N GLY A 638 1.14 -2.34 -5.32
CA GLY A 638 1.85 -3.57 -5.61
C GLY A 638 2.72 -3.47 -6.84
N GLY A 639 3.07 -4.64 -7.36
CA GLY A 639 3.95 -4.74 -8.51
C GLY A 639 4.17 -6.18 -8.95
N ASN A 640 5.14 -6.37 -9.83
CA ASN A 640 5.57 -7.68 -10.29
C ASN A 640 7.10 -7.77 -10.24
N THR A 641 7.65 -8.91 -9.79
CA THR A 641 9.11 -9.09 -9.62
C THR A 641 9.90 -9.39 -10.89
N ALA A 642 9.25 -9.51 -12.06
CA ALA A 642 9.94 -9.80 -13.32
C ALA A 642 10.89 -8.67 -13.71
N ALA A 643 12.14 -9.03 -14.01
CA ALA A 643 13.09 -8.11 -14.62
C ALA A 643 12.69 -7.86 -16.08
N HIS A 644 12.59 -6.59 -16.49
CA HIS A 644 12.48 -6.25 -17.91
C HIS A 644 13.87 -6.38 -18.56
N THR A 645 14.13 -7.48 -19.26
CA THR A 645 15.44 -7.79 -19.89
C THR A 645 15.65 -7.14 -21.26
N GLY A 646 14.70 -6.34 -21.75
CA GLY A 646 14.91 -5.34 -22.79
C GLY A 646 15.73 -5.77 -24.00
N THR A 647 15.39 -6.87 -24.70
CA THR A 647 15.66 -6.93 -26.15
C THR A 647 14.58 -6.11 -26.84
N GLY A 648 14.79 -4.80 -26.94
CA GLY A 648 13.95 -3.90 -27.71
C GLY A 648 14.02 -4.26 -29.20
N GLY A 649 13.19 -5.21 -29.62
CA GLY A 649 12.83 -5.44 -31.01
C GLY A 649 11.42 -4.89 -31.22
N GLY A 650 11.30 -3.82 -31.98
CA GLY A 650 10.01 -3.22 -32.30
C GLY A 650 9.13 -4.20 -33.06
N THR A 651 8.11 -4.72 -32.41
CA THR A 651 6.87 -5.10 -33.08
C THR A 651 5.81 -4.11 -32.62
N ASN A 652 5.40 -3.24 -33.54
CA ASN A 652 4.19 -2.43 -33.39
C ASN A 652 3.07 -3.33 -32.85
N PRO A 653 2.40 -2.98 -31.74
CA PRO A 653 1.15 -3.64 -31.41
C PRO A 653 0.18 -3.32 -32.54
N THR A 654 -0.19 -4.34 -33.32
CA THR A 654 -1.43 -4.27 -34.10
C THR A 654 -2.54 -4.15 -33.06
N PRO A 655 -3.39 -3.12 -33.12
CA PRO A 655 -4.48 -2.96 -32.15
C PRO A 655 -5.33 -4.22 -32.16
N THR A 656 -5.42 -4.89 -31.01
CA THR A 656 -6.38 -5.98 -30.81
C THR A 656 -7.77 -5.39 -30.98
N PRO A 657 -8.58 -5.85 -31.94
CA PRO A 657 -9.95 -5.37 -32.08
C PRO A 657 -10.73 -5.72 -30.82
N THR A 658 -11.43 -4.71 -30.28
CA THR A 658 -12.46 -4.86 -29.25
C THR A 658 -13.41 -5.99 -29.64
N PRO A 659 -13.73 -6.96 -28.76
CA PRO A 659 -14.68 -8.01 -29.07
C PRO A 659 -16.03 -7.40 -29.45
N THR A 660 -16.45 -7.63 -30.69
CA THR A 660 -17.78 -7.29 -31.19
C THR A 660 -18.81 -8.15 -30.44
N PRO A 661 -19.85 -7.56 -29.81
CA PRO A 661 -20.95 -8.34 -29.26
C PRO A 661 -21.69 -9.00 -30.40
N THR A 662 -21.67 -10.33 -30.45
CA THR A 662 -22.51 -11.08 -31.40
C THR A 662 -23.89 -11.23 -30.78
N HIS A 663 -24.85 -10.45 -31.26
CA HIS A 663 -26.27 -10.74 -31.09
C HIS A 663 -26.94 -10.75 -32.46
N THR A 664 -27.57 -11.87 -32.80
CA THR A 664 -28.92 -11.96 -33.40
C THR A 664 -29.32 -13.43 -33.53
N GLY A 665 -30.52 -13.74 -33.04
CA GLY A 665 -31.11 -15.08 -33.07
C GLY A 665 -32.28 -15.20 -32.09
N GLN A 666 -33.40 -14.56 -32.44
CA GLN A 666 -34.69 -14.55 -31.72
C GLN A 666 -35.45 -15.91 -31.86
N PRO A 667 -36.63 -16.12 -31.22
CA PRO A 667 -36.96 -17.35 -30.47
C PRO A 667 -38.00 -18.26 -31.15
N SER A 668 -38.04 -19.55 -30.77
CA SER A 668 -39.24 -20.39 -30.96
C SER A 668 -39.41 -21.49 -29.89
N THR A 669 -40.53 -21.36 -29.17
CA THR A 669 -41.45 -22.31 -28.47
C THR A 669 -41.01 -23.63 -27.75
N PRO A 670 -41.62 -23.96 -26.58
CA PRO A 670 -41.47 -25.21 -25.78
C PRO A 670 -42.65 -26.20 -25.99
N PRO A 671 -42.86 -27.29 -25.19
CA PRO A 671 -41.97 -28.29 -24.55
C PRO A 671 -42.36 -29.76 -24.90
N ALA A 672 -41.58 -30.76 -24.49
CA ALA A 672 -42.07 -32.14 -24.33
C ALA A 672 -41.32 -32.94 -23.24
N THR A 673 -42.09 -33.54 -22.33
CA THR A 673 -41.73 -34.69 -21.46
C THR A 673 -42.64 -35.86 -21.86
N PRO A 674 -42.23 -37.15 -21.76
CA PRO A 674 -42.46 -37.92 -20.52
C PRO A 674 -41.39 -38.99 -20.13
N THR A 675 -41.11 -39.06 -18.81
CA THR A 675 -40.95 -40.16 -17.81
C THR A 675 -40.92 -41.67 -18.21
N PRO A 676 -40.71 -42.67 -17.28
CA PRO A 676 -39.89 -42.82 -16.04
C PRO A 676 -39.19 -44.21 -15.78
N GLY A 677 -38.20 -44.25 -14.86
CA GLY A 677 -38.02 -45.29 -13.81
C GLY A 677 -36.93 -46.40 -13.98
N PRO A 678 -36.54 -47.19 -12.93
CA PRO A 678 -36.85 -47.05 -11.49
C PRO A 678 -35.68 -47.28 -10.47
N THR A 679 -35.83 -46.61 -9.32
CA THR A 679 -35.58 -46.92 -7.89
C THR A 679 -34.51 -47.92 -7.37
N GLY A 680 -33.78 -47.48 -6.33
CA GLY A 680 -33.25 -48.33 -5.25
C GLY A 680 -32.45 -47.59 -4.16
N HIS A 681 -33.05 -47.36 -2.99
CA HIS A 681 -32.40 -46.99 -1.69
C HIS A 681 -32.74 -48.09 -0.67
N PRO A 682 -31.88 -48.40 0.33
CA PRO A 682 -31.93 -47.73 1.66
C PRO A 682 -30.54 -47.58 2.40
N PRO A 683 -30.46 -46.97 3.61
CA PRO A 683 -29.32 -46.15 4.10
C PRO A 683 -28.48 -46.77 5.26
N PRO A 684 -27.77 -45.99 6.14
CA PRO A 684 -26.31 -45.83 6.19
C PRO A 684 -25.63 -46.46 7.45
N PRO A 685 -24.31 -46.30 7.62
CA PRO A 685 -23.79 -45.46 8.74
C PRO A 685 -22.57 -44.61 8.28
N GLY A 686 -22.37 -43.37 8.72
CA GLY A 686 -21.94 -43.03 10.07
C GLY A 686 -20.46 -43.36 10.26
N ASP A 687 -19.54 -42.45 9.91
CA ASP A 687 -18.36 -42.13 10.75
C ASP A 687 -17.37 -41.13 10.10
N GLN A 688 -17.04 -40.13 10.92
CA GLN A 688 -15.72 -39.55 11.19
C GLN A 688 -14.64 -39.63 10.09
N HIS A 689 -14.29 -38.45 9.54
CA HIS A 689 -12.97 -38.27 8.92
C HIS A 689 -12.05 -37.38 9.79
N PRO A 690 -10.76 -37.75 9.89
CA PRO A 690 -9.87 -37.26 10.93
C PRO A 690 -9.14 -35.99 10.52
N ARG A 691 -8.82 -35.18 11.53
CA ARG A 691 -7.85 -34.08 11.43
C ARG A 691 -6.50 -34.68 10.99
N GLY A 692 -6.03 -34.32 9.80
CA GLY A 692 -4.69 -34.61 9.34
C GLY A 692 -3.66 -33.87 10.18
N GLY A 693 -2.98 -34.60 11.06
CA GLY A 693 -1.84 -34.12 11.84
C GLY A 693 -0.57 -34.09 10.99
N LEU A 694 0.20 -33.01 11.12
CA LEU A 694 1.57 -32.93 10.63
C LEU A 694 2.55 -33.07 11.81
N ALA A 695 3.35 -34.13 11.69
CA ALA A 695 4.65 -34.45 12.29
C ALA A 695 5.13 -33.66 13.53
N HIS A 696 5.15 -34.38 14.66
CA HIS A 696 6.03 -34.09 15.78
C HIS A 696 7.50 -34.39 15.43
N THR A 697 8.33 -33.37 15.29
CA THR A 697 9.78 -33.51 15.48
C THR A 697 10.07 -33.49 16.98
N ARG A 698 10.31 -34.68 17.55
CA ARG A 698 10.79 -34.85 18.92
C ARG A 698 12.25 -34.40 19.00
N THR A 699 12.51 -33.25 19.62
CA THR A 699 13.83 -32.95 20.19
C THR A 699 13.92 -33.63 21.55
N ARG A 700 14.77 -34.67 21.67
CA ARG A 700 15.07 -35.31 22.95
C ARG A 700 15.92 -34.36 23.79
N ILE A 701 15.41 -33.99 24.96
CA ILE A 701 16.19 -33.38 26.04
C ILE A 701 16.87 -34.53 26.78
N ALA A 702 18.20 -34.50 26.86
CA ALA A 702 18.98 -35.40 27.69
C ALA A 702 18.88 -34.96 29.17
N PRO A 703 18.67 -35.87 30.13
CA PRO A 703 18.74 -35.54 31.55
C PRO A 703 20.21 -35.51 32.01
N ILE A 704 20.56 -34.51 32.82
CA ILE A 704 21.82 -34.46 33.57
C ILE A 704 21.62 -35.29 34.86
N PRO A 705 22.54 -36.20 35.22
CA PRO A 705 22.44 -36.96 36.45
C PRO A 705 23.04 -36.20 37.66
N GLY A 706 22.35 -36.30 38.81
CA GLY A 706 22.93 -36.17 40.16
C GLY A 706 23.20 -34.76 40.65
#